data_AF-A0A2V9FK00-F1
#
_entry.id   AF-A0A2V9FK00-F1
#
_cell.length_a   1.000
_cell.length_b   1.000
_cell.length_c   1.000
_cell.angle_alpha   90.00
_cell.angle_beta   90.00
_cell.angle_gamma   90.00
#
_symmetry.space_group_name_H-M   'P 1'
#
loop_
_entity.id
_entity.type
_entity.pdbx_description
1 polymer ?
#
loop_
_entity_poly.entity_id
_entity_poly.type
_entity_poly.pdbx_seq_one_letter_code
_entity_poly.pdbx_strand_id
1 'polypeptide(L)'
;LYVTAHPDDESAAVLTYLARGLHADVALLSLTRGEGGQNDLGPEQAPQLGLIRTEELLAATRGYGVRLYFTRAKDFGYSKTPEETERIWGDQVLEDMVAVIRGFRPNLVINGWGGVHTGHGHHQAAGLLTPKAVALAADPSFKLRGSSPEAQDSTPWGDRKPVILLDLDRSEAPKGYLLPVDEISPLYGKSWREMGLDAFANHRSQGITGFLASPFLRRAVALLREDGGEFDPASLAQPLGPLDEDFEAGNMGADPLMRTVDGALVAARDAALRLDWKSAAGSLVAAGRKINEVPVPSISYQVPAPVVSLSRSLKRKREKIDAALALVAGLRLDALADRSEIVPGETFTVRVDSRHRGEIAGDFKKPVLLLPSDWNVTKEEAETSGSVRFTVSAGQNPQRTPASVTAILPEPPPLVVVSQEAVVDGYSFTVSSPVTQLRASSTRADRMPLRIVPAYAPAVEPKQVIEIAARQSKPFDVLLRVHSYTTQASEVRAGLTVPRGWKTGAAVPLKFEGVGDRYARLTVTPPLKMAKGRFKISGYAERLADRARGDKAEKFTTSLEPLPTLPTQLWSEPAQCVLHAFDVLVPANLRVGYVTAESEPVPEALERLGIRVEMLNAAALAFQDLSPFNAIVIGVRAYELRPELSGANQRLLDYVSKGGTLVVQYQREFAWDKFHYAPYPALISPPLPPAKEGVGQVNRPLPRITDENSSVKLLKPNDPLLTHPNKITPDDFRGWVQERGLYFWTEFDPQYTPLLAMNDPGEPDLTGGLVYTPYGKGTYIYTGLAFFRQFPEGVPGAYRLFVNLLSASESRSARSTAKRPRR
;
A
#
# COMPACT_ATOMS: atom_id res chain seq x y z
N LEU A 1 10.99 13.91 12.89
CA LEU A 1 10.74 12.88 11.86
C LEU A 1 10.53 11.57 12.60
N TYR A 2 9.43 10.86 12.34
CA TYR A 2 9.19 9.51 12.87
C TYR A 2 9.51 8.50 11.76
N VAL A 3 10.33 7.49 12.04
CA VAL A 3 10.71 6.46 11.06
C VAL A 3 10.08 5.13 11.45
N THR A 4 9.48 4.44 10.47
CA THR A 4 8.87 3.12 10.64
C THR A 4 9.07 2.24 9.42
N ALA A 5 8.85 0.92 9.54
CA ALA A 5 9.03 -0.02 8.45
C ALA A 5 7.82 -0.08 7.50
N HIS A 6 6.60 -0.16 8.05
CA HIS A 6 5.35 -0.31 7.30
C HIS A 6 4.30 0.72 7.72
N PRO A 7 3.31 1.02 6.85
CA PRO A 7 2.05 1.60 7.29
C PRO A 7 1.40 0.70 8.35
N ASP A 8 0.88 1.27 9.45
CA ASP A 8 0.32 0.66 10.68
C ASP A 8 1.28 0.47 11.87
N ASP A 9 2.58 0.51 11.63
CA ASP A 9 3.58 0.45 12.70
C ASP A 9 3.65 1.77 13.50
N GLU A 10 3.13 2.87 12.95
CA GLU A 10 3.29 4.20 13.55
C GLU A 10 2.54 4.37 14.87
N SER A 11 3.10 5.17 15.79
CA SER A 11 2.35 5.58 16.97
C SER A 11 1.40 6.73 16.66
N ALA A 12 0.15 6.40 16.34
CA ALA A 12 -0.89 7.38 16.03
C ALA A 12 -1.05 8.46 17.13
N ALA A 13 -1.01 8.04 18.40
CA ALA A 13 -1.16 8.94 19.55
C ALA A 13 0.01 9.93 19.67
N VAL A 14 1.26 9.45 19.51
CA VAL A 14 2.46 10.29 19.57
C VAL A 14 2.48 11.28 18.41
N LEU A 15 2.26 10.81 17.18
CA LEU A 15 2.22 11.68 16.00
C LEU A 15 1.16 12.78 16.15
N THR A 16 -0.01 12.43 16.66
CA THR A 16 -1.12 13.37 16.88
C THR A 16 -0.79 14.39 17.97
N TYR A 17 -0.22 13.96 19.10
CA TYR A 17 0.20 14.89 20.15
C TYR A 17 1.28 15.87 19.66
N LEU A 18 2.32 15.37 18.98
CA LEU A 18 3.39 16.22 18.47
C LEU A 18 2.86 17.24 17.44
N ALA A 19 2.03 16.81 16.50
CA ALA A 19 1.54 17.68 15.43
C ALA A 19 0.40 18.60 15.84
N ARG A 20 -0.59 18.11 16.61
CA ARG A 20 -1.79 18.89 16.95
C ARG A 20 -1.77 19.46 18.37
N GLY A 21 -1.09 18.80 19.30
CA GLY A 21 -0.90 19.28 20.67
C GLY A 21 0.21 20.31 20.77
N LEU A 22 1.41 19.97 20.28
CA LEU A 22 2.57 20.87 20.31
C LEU A 22 2.71 21.77 19.09
N HIS A 23 1.91 21.56 18.04
CA HIS A 23 2.02 22.27 16.76
C HIS A 23 3.41 22.13 16.10
N ALA A 24 4.12 21.04 16.38
CA ALA A 24 5.43 20.76 15.80
C ALA A 24 5.31 20.44 14.31
N ASP A 25 6.38 20.68 13.55
CA ASP A 25 6.48 20.21 12.16
C ASP A 25 6.85 18.72 12.18
N VAL A 26 5.87 17.86 11.94
CA VAL A 26 6.02 16.41 12.05
C VAL A 26 5.88 15.76 10.69
N ALA A 27 6.80 14.84 10.40
CA ALA A 27 6.73 13.94 9.26
C ALA A 27 6.87 12.49 9.73
N LEU A 28 6.18 11.59 9.03
CA LEU A 28 6.30 10.15 9.10
C LEU A 28 7.03 9.66 7.84
N LEU A 29 8.07 8.85 8.02
CA LEU A 29 8.73 8.10 6.96
C LEU A 29 8.43 6.61 7.18
N SER A 30 7.65 6.01 6.28
CA SER A 30 7.48 4.57 6.19
C SER A 30 8.47 4.02 5.17
N LEU A 31 9.31 3.04 5.53
CA LEU A 31 10.31 2.54 4.60
C LEU A 31 9.64 1.86 3.40
N THR A 32 8.66 0.99 3.65
CA THR A 32 7.89 0.30 2.60
C THR A 32 6.49 0.90 2.44
N ARG A 33 5.73 0.43 1.44
CA ARG A 33 4.29 0.70 1.30
C ARG A 33 3.42 -0.42 1.88
N GLY A 34 4.03 -1.37 2.61
CA GLY A 34 3.33 -2.51 3.22
C GLY A 34 2.74 -3.49 2.20
N GLU A 35 3.26 -3.53 0.97
CA GLU A 35 2.67 -4.25 -0.15
C GLU A 35 2.83 -5.78 -0.09
N GLY A 36 3.70 -6.29 0.78
CA GLY A 36 3.93 -7.72 0.99
C GLY A 36 3.00 -8.34 2.04
N GLY A 37 2.23 -7.50 2.75
CA GLY A 37 1.27 -7.89 3.76
C GLY A 37 0.06 -8.69 3.24
N GLN A 38 -0.85 -9.00 4.16
CA GLN A 38 -2.15 -9.60 3.85
C GLN A 38 -3.16 -8.49 3.54
N ASN A 39 -4.12 -8.75 2.65
CA ASN A 39 -5.17 -7.81 2.29
C ASN A 39 -6.52 -8.32 2.81
N ASP A 40 -7.10 -7.61 3.77
CA ASP A 40 -8.38 -7.97 4.39
C ASP A 40 -9.60 -7.44 3.62
N LEU A 41 -9.42 -6.60 2.60
CA LEU A 41 -10.52 -5.95 1.86
C LEU A 41 -10.78 -6.53 0.47
N GLY A 42 -9.79 -7.20 -0.13
CA GLY A 42 -9.88 -7.51 -1.55
C GLY A 42 -8.75 -8.36 -2.11
N PRO A 43 -8.80 -8.62 -3.43
CA PRO A 43 -7.88 -9.51 -4.11
C PRO A 43 -6.54 -8.87 -4.46
N GLU A 44 -6.38 -7.55 -4.29
CA GLU A 44 -5.16 -6.82 -4.64
C GLU A 44 -3.97 -7.30 -3.80
N GLN A 45 -2.85 -7.54 -4.46
CA GLN A 45 -1.60 -7.99 -3.84
C GLN A 45 -0.42 -7.17 -4.36
N ALA A 46 0.69 -7.19 -3.62
CA ALA A 46 1.95 -6.62 -4.08
C ALA A 46 1.73 -5.13 -4.48
N PRO A 47 2.33 -4.54 -5.54
CA PRO A 47 2.20 -3.11 -5.81
C PRO A 47 0.77 -2.52 -5.81
N GLN A 48 -0.26 -3.31 -6.17
CA GLN A 48 -1.65 -2.86 -6.09
C GLN A 48 -2.09 -2.62 -4.64
N LEU A 49 -1.71 -3.51 -3.72
CA LEU A 49 -1.93 -3.34 -2.28
C LEU A 49 -1.13 -2.15 -1.74
N GLY A 50 0.09 -1.94 -2.24
CA GLY A 50 0.90 -0.78 -1.86
C GLY A 50 0.23 0.56 -2.18
N LEU A 51 -0.53 0.66 -3.29
CA LEU A 51 -1.33 1.85 -3.59
C LEU A 51 -2.48 2.04 -2.60
N ILE A 52 -3.18 0.97 -2.26
CA ILE A 52 -4.28 1.00 -1.27
C ILE A 52 -3.73 1.48 0.08
N ARG A 53 -2.67 0.85 0.58
CA ARG A 53 -2.05 1.20 1.88
C ARG A 53 -1.42 2.60 1.89
N THR A 54 -0.98 3.09 0.73
CA THR A 54 -0.56 4.49 0.57
C THR A 54 -1.73 5.45 0.81
N GLU A 55 -2.90 5.20 0.22
CA GLU A 55 -4.10 6.02 0.46
C GLU A 55 -4.64 5.90 1.90
N GLU A 56 -4.60 4.71 2.48
CA GLU A 56 -4.98 4.47 3.88
C GLU A 56 -4.09 5.28 4.83
N LEU A 57 -2.77 5.24 4.63
CA LEU A 57 -1.83 6.01 5.44
C LEU A 57 -1.92 7.52 5.16
N LEU A 58 -2.20 7.95 3.93
CA LEU A 58 -2.51 9.35 3.63
C LEU A 58 -3.77 9.82 4.37
N ALA A 59 -4.81 8.98 4.47
CA ALA A 59 -6.01 9.27 5.25
C ALA A 59 -5.71 9.36 6.76
N ALA A 60 -4.93 8.40 7.29
CA ALA A 60 -4.52 8.40 8.68
C ALA A 60 -3.65 9.63 9.04
N THR A 61 -2.66 9.95 8.20
CA THR A 61 -1.76 11.10 8.42
C THR A 61 -2.45 12.46 8.31
N ARG A 62 -3.52 12.61 7.49
CA ARG A 62 -4.42 13.78 7.55
C ARG A 62 -5.08 13.92 8.92
N GLY A 63 -5.50 12.80 9.51
CA GLY A 63 -6.01 12.75 10.88
C GLY A 63 -4.96 13.15 11.91
N TYR A 64 -3.76 12.58 11.85
CA TYR A 64 -2.65 12.93 12.76
C TYR A 64 -2.18 14.38 12.61
N GLY A 65 -2.22 14.92 11.39
CA GLY A 65 -1.69 16.24 11.04
C GLY A 65 -0.21 16.21 10.64
N VAL A 66 0.28 15.11 10.04
CA VAL A 66 1.70 14.92 9.71
C VAL A 66 1.94 14.82 8.20
N ARG A 67 3.15 15.15 7.74
CA ARG A 67 3.61 14.87 6.38
C ARG A 67 3.98 13.39 6.24
N LEU A 68 3.82 12.82 5.05
CA LEU A 68 4.16 11.44 4.77
C LEU A 68 5.26 11.34 3.72
N TYR A 69 6.23 10.47 3.96
CA TYR A 69 7.27 10.06 3.02
C TYR A 69 7.35 8.53 2.97
N PHE A 70 7.82 8.03 1.83
CA PHE A 70 8.17 6.63 1.63
C PHE A 70 9.64 6.49 1.21
N THR A 71 10.18 5.28 1.25
CA THR A 71 11.35 4.94 0.43
C THR A 71 10.94 4.07 -0.76
N ARG A 72 11.93 3.63 -1.55
CA ARG A 72 11.79 2.62 -2.60
C ARG A 72 11.95 1.19 -2.09
N ALA A 73 11.99 0.98 -0.77
CA ALA A 73 12.05 -0.35 -0.19
C ALA A 73 10.85 -1.18 -0.65
N LYS A 74 11.14 -2.42 -1.09
CA LYS A 74 10.11 -3.41 -1.39
C LYS A 74 9.74 -4.13 -0.10
N ASP A 75 8.46 -4.17 0.22
CA ASP A 75 7.94 -5.17 1.16
C ASP A 75 7.78 -6.51 0.41
N PHE A 76 8.67 -7.45 0.73
CA PHE A 76 8.69 -8.78 0.12
C PHE A 76 8.01 -9.84 1.00
N GLY A 77 7.25 -9.43 2.02
CA GLY A 77 6.65 -10.30 3.02
C GLY A 77 7.50 -10.40 4.29
N TYR A 78 7.14 -11.35 5.15
CA TYR A 78 7.80 -11.49 6.46
C TYR A 78 9.25 -11.94 6.30
N SER A 79 10.20 -11.01 6.48
CA SER A 79 11.61 -11.32 6.72
C SER A 79 11.81 -11.77 8.17
N LYS A 80 12.72 -12.73 8.39
CA LYS A 80 13.10 -13.19 9.74
C LYS A 80 14.32 -12.47 10.30
N THR A 81 15.19 -11.94 9.44
CA THR A 81 16.44 -11.31 9.87
C THR A 81 16.66 -9.95 9.17
N PRO A 82 17.38 -9.02 9.82
CA PRO A 82 17.73 -7.75 9.18
C PRO A 82 18.71 -7.95 8.02
N GLU A 83 19.58 -8.97 8.04
CA GLU A 83 20.55 -9.23 6.96
C GLU A 83 19.87 -9.60 5.64
N GLU A 84 18.81 -10.42 5.70
CA GLU A 84 17.99 -10.70 4.53
C GLU A 84 17.34 -9.43 3.98
N THR A 85 16.81 -8.61 4.89
CA THR A 85 16.17 -7.34 4.55
C THR A 85 17.14 -6.36 3.91
N GLU A 86 18.28 -6.08 4.55
CA GLU A 86 19.30 -5.17 4.04
C GLU A 86 19.84 -5.64 2.69
N ARG A 87 19.97 -6.96 2.48
CA ARG A 87 20.38 -7.54 1.18
C ARG A 87 19.36 -7.26 0.07
N ILE A 88 18.06 -7.37 0.35
CA ILE A 88 17.00 -7.15 -0.65
C ILE A 88 16.75 -5.67 -0.89
N TRP A 89 16.74 -4.86 0.17
CA TRP A 89 16.55 -3.42 0.10
C TRP A 89 17.73 -2.71 -0.57
N GLY A 90 18.95 -3.14 -0.26
CA GLY A 90 20.19 -2.55 -0.76
C GLY A 90 20.39 -1.09 -0.35
N ASP A 91 21.47 -0.49 -0.85
CA ASP A 91 21.88 0.88 -0.48
C ASP A 91 20.85 1.96 -0.84
N GLN A 92 19.95 1.69 -1.80
CA GLN A 92 18.95 2.66 -2.25
C GLN A 92 17.99 3.10 -1.14
N VAL A 93 17.69 2.23 -0.17
CA VAL A 93 16.78 2.56 0.94
C VAL A 93 17.45 3.52 1.89
N LEU A 94 18.72 3.27 2.22
CA LEU A 94 19.52 4.17 3.05
C LEU A 94 19.71 5.53 2.36
N GLU A 95 19.93 5.54 1.05
CA GLU A 95 19.96 6.76 0.23
C GLU A 95 18.65 7.56 0.29
N ASP A 96 17.50 6.90 0.17
CA ASP A 96 16.18 7.54 0.28
C ASP A 96 15.95 8.12 1.67
N MET A 97 16.34 7.40 2.73
CA MET A 97 16.27 7.91 4.11
C MET A 97 17.12 9.17 4.29
N VAL A 98 18.35 9.18 3.75
CA VAL A 98 19.22 10.36 3.77
C VAL A 98 18.60 11.52 3.00
N ALA A 99 17.99 11.26 1.83
CA ALA A 99 17.30 12.28 1.05
C ALA A 99 16.11 12.89 1.83
N VAL A 100 15.32 12.06 2.53
CA VAL A 100 14.24 12.54 3.40
C VAL A 100 14.78 13.35 4.57
N ILE A 101 15.88 12.95 5.22
CA ILE A 101 16.46 13.70 6.34
C ILE A 101 17.03 15.05 5.86
N ARG A 102 17.79 15.08 4.77
CA ARG A 102 18.36 16.31 4.20
C ARG A 102 17.30 17.26 3.65
N GLY A 103 16.24 16.70 3.08
CA GLY A 103 15.06 17.43 2.62
C GLY A 103 14.22 17.95 3.78
N PHE A 104 13.77 17.10 4.69
CA PHE A 104 12.89 17.49 5.79
C PHE A 104 13.59 18.34 6.85
N ARG A 105 14.88 18.09 7.12
CA ARG A 105 15.72 18.76 8.13
C ARG A 105 15.18 18.63 9.56
N PRO A 106 15.00 17.40 10.09
CA PRO A 106 14.52 17.21 11.45
C PRO A 106 15.56 17.62 12.50
N ASN A 107 15.13 18.26 13.59
CA ASN A 107 15.96 18.39 14.81
C ASN A 107 15.97 17.09 15.63
N LEU A 108 14.87 16.34 15.54
CA LEU A 108 14.61 15.11 16.29
C LEU A 108 14.17 14.01 15.33
N VAL A 109 14.77 12.83 15.45
CA VAL A 109 14.36 11.61 14.74
C VAL A 109 13.91 10.58 15.77
N ILE A 110 12.65 10.15 15.68
CA ILE A 110 12.12 9.05 16.48
C ILE A 110 12.29 7.76 15.68
N ASN A 111 13.12 6.86 16.19
CA ASN A 111 13.31 5.52 15.68
C ASN A 111 12.19 4.62 16.22
N GLY A 112 11.20 4.32 15.38
CA GLY A 112 10.04 3.52 15.78
C GLY A 112 10.40 2.08 16.21
N TRP A 113 11.60 1.62 15.85
CA TRP A 113 12.08 0.25 16.03
C TRP A 113 13.50 0.18 16.63
N GLY A 114 13.98 1.24 17.28
CA GLY A 114 15.29 1.21 17.94
C GLY A 114 15.34 0.17 19.06
N GLY A 115 16.50 -0.47 19.21
CA GLY A 115 16.71 -1.58 20.15
C GLY A 115 15.95 -2.87 19.84
N VAL A 116 15.23 -2.97 18.72
CA VAL A 116 14.51 -4.18 18.33
C VAL A 116 15.42 -5.14 17.56
N HIS A 117 15.65 -6.30 18.17
CA HIS A 117 16.55 -7.35 17.65
C HIS A 117 15.85 -8.70 17.41
N THR A 118 14.52 -8.73 17.50
CA THR A 118 13.72 -9.96 17.30
C THR A 118 12.43 -9.64 16.54
N GLY A 119 11.76 -10.67 16.03
CA GLY A 119 10.52 -10.51 15.27
C GLY A 119 10.79 -10.27 13.78
N HIS A 120 10.01 -9.38 13.16
CA HIS A 120 10.08 -9.16 11.71
C HIS A 120 11.38 -8.42 11.32
N GLY A 121 12.14 -8.98 10.38
CA GLY A 121 13.41 -8.44 9.88
C GLY A 121 13.33 -7.03 9.30
N HIS A 122 12.18 -6.62 8.75
CA HIS A 122 11.98 -5.23 8.30
C HIS A 122 12.02 -4.24 9.47
N HIS A 123 11.48 -4.61 10.63
CA HIS A 123 11.49 -3.77 11.83
C HIS A 123 12.91 -3.65 12.37
N GLN A 124 13.62 -4.77 12.45
CA GLN A 124 15.01 -4.82 12.87
C GLN A 124 15.90 -3.96 11.94
N ALA A 125 15.75 -4.11 10.62
CA ALA A 125 16.49 -3.32 9.65
C ALA A 125 16.14 -1.82 9.74
N ALA A 126 14.85 -1.45 9.90
CA ALA A 126 14.46 -0.07 10.11
C ALA A 126 15.13 0.53 11.36
N GLY A 127 15.16 -0.22 12.46
CA GLY A 127 15.84 0.14 13.70
C GLY A 127 17.34 0.38 13.50
N LEU A 128 18.02 -0.49 12.73
CA LEU A 128 19.46 -0.41 12.45
C LEU A 128 19.82 0.68 11.43
N LEU A 129 18.98 0.92 10.41
CA LEU A 129 19.24 1.87 9.34
C LEU A 129 18.96 3.32 9.75
N THR A 130 18.06 3.57 10.70
CA THR A 130 17.71 4.93 11.16
C THR A 130 18.93 5.71 11.68
N PRO A 131 19.72 5.21 12.67
CA PRO A 131 20.92 5.91 13.13
C PRO A 131 21.99 6.04 12.04
N LYS A 132 22.15 5.02 11.17
CA LYS A 132 23.06 5.08 10.01
C LYS A 132 22.67 6.21 9.05
N ALA A 133 21.38 6.36 8.76
CA ALA A 133 20.87 7.41 7.88
C ALA A 133 21.07 8.81 8.45
N VAL A 134 20.90 8.99 9.77
CA VAL A 134 21.18 10.26 10.44
C VAL A 134 22.66 10.63 10.33
N ALA A 135 23.56 9.67 10.58
CA ALA A 135 25.00 9.90 10.43
C ALA A 135 25.39 10.28 8.99
N LEU A 136 24.88 9.55 7.98
CA LEU A 136 25.15 9.84 6.57
C LEU A 136 24.50 11.13 6.08
N ALA A 137 23.36 11.53 6.66
CA ALA A 137 22.74 12.80 6.36
C ALA A 137 23.62 13.99 6.77
N ALA A 138 24.36 13.86 7.87
CA ALA A 138 25.35 14.84 8.32
C ALA A 138 26.68 14.80 7.53
N ASP A 139 27.00 13.68 6.87
CA ASP A 139 28.27 13.51 6.17
C ASP A 139 28.35 14.29 4.83
N PRO A 140 29.23 15.30 4.68
CA PRO A 140 29.40 16.03 3.43
C PRO A 140 30.00 15.20 2.28
N SER A 141 30.64 14.08 2.58
CA SER A 141 31.21 13.16 1.60
C SER A 141 30.14 12.27 0.94
N PHE A 142 29.04 11.99 1.65
CA PHE A 142 27.94 11.17 1.13
C PHE A 142 27.13 11.93 0.07
N LYS A 143 27.11 11.40 -1.16
CA LYS A 143 26.44 12.00 -2.33
C LYS A 143 25.20 11.19 -2.73
N LEU A 144 24.07 11.87 -2.87
CA LEU A 144 22.83 11.30 -3.39
C LEU A 144 22.92 11.15 -4.91
N ARG A 145 22.76 9.93 -5.43
CA ARG A 145 22.77 9.60 -6.86
C ARG A 145 21.61 10.31 -7.56
N GLY A 146 21.90 10.85 -8.75
CA GLY A 146 20.90 11.57 -9.55
C GLY A 146 20.48 12.94 -9.00
N SER A 147 21.04 13.39 -7.88
CA SER A 147 20.91 14.77 -7.42
C SER A 147 22.01 15.63 -8.04
N SER A 148 21.66 16.83 -8.51
CA SER A 148 22.69 17.85 -8.77
C SER A 148 23.32 18.25 -7.42
N PRO A 149 24.63 18.49 -7.34
CA PRO A 149 25.26 19.12 -6.17
C PRO A 149 24.61 20.46 -5.77
N GLU A 150 23.89 21.08 -6.71
CA GLU A 150 23.17 22.35 -6.56
C GLU A 150 21.70 22.15 -6.14
N ALA A 151 21.19 20.91 -6.14
CA ALA A 151 19.85 20.60 -5.69
C ALA A 151 19.72 20.92 -4.20
N GLN A 152 18.85 21.87 -3.86
CA GLN A 152 18.80 22.45 -2.52
C GLN A 152 18.63 21.39 -1.41
N ASP A 153 17.86 20.33 -1.65
CA ASP A 153 17.55 19.28 -0.66
C ASP A 153 18.64 18.19 -0.55
N SER A 154 19.78 18.31 -1.25
CA SER A 154 20.89 17.34 -1.19
C SER A 154 22.02 17.73 -0.22
N THR A 155 21.96 18.93 0.36
CA THR A 155 22.97 19.45 1.31
C THR A 155 22.97 18.66 2.62
N PRO A 156 24.14 18.43 3.26
CA PRO A 156 24.22 17.79 4.57
C PRO A 156 23.35 18.48 5.64
N TRP A 157 22.88 17.68 6.60
CA TRP A 157 22.07 18.13 7.73
C TRP A 157 22.41 17.33 8.99
N GLY A 158 22.69 18.03 10.09
CA GLY A 158 23.12 17.43 11.37
C GLY A 158 24.62 17.53 11.65
N ASP A 159 25.40 18.14 10.75
CA ASP A 159 26.86 18.32 10.85
C ASP A 159 27.28 19.37 11.90
N ARG A 160 26.42 20.35 12.17
CA ARG A 160 26.68 21.44 13.13
C ARG A 160 25.95 21.25 14.44
N LYS A 161 24.62 21.10 14.34
CA LYS A 161 23.74 20.75 15.46
C LYS A 161 23.30 19.31 15.24
N PRO A 162 23.85 18.35 15.99
CA PRO A 162 23.50 16.95 15.83
C PRO A 162 22.00 16.73 15.96
N VAL A 163 21.45 15.93 15.05
CA VAL A 163 20.07 15.46 15.16
C VAL A 163 19.98 14.53 16.35
N ILE A 164 19.04 14.80 17.26
CA ILE A 164 18.82 13.95 18.43
C ILE A 164 17.99 12.72 18.01
N LEU A 165 18.54 11.54 18.29
CA LEU A 165 17.88 10.25 18.07
C LEU A 165 17.10 9.85 19.33
N LEU A 166 15.83 9.48 19.12
CA LEU A 166 14.91 9.09 20.17
C LEU A 166 14.32 7.71 19.93
N ASP A 167 14.19 6.93 21.00
CA ASP A 167 13.43 5.69 21.06
C ASP A 167 12.06 5.88 21.72
N LEU A 168 11.17 4.92 21.47
CA LEU A 168 9.86 4.84 22.11
C LEU A 168 9.83 3.69 23.13
N ASP A 169 9.60 4.03 24.40
CA ASP A 169 9.28 3.03 25.41
C ASP A 169 7.76 2.88 25.54
N ARG A 170 7.27 1.67 25.26
CA ARG A 170 5.87 1.25 25.41
C ARG A 170 5.72 0.05 26.36
N SER A 171 6.69 -0.14 27.25
CA SER A 171 6.64 -1.15 28.31
C SER A 171 5.55 -0.83 29.33
N GLU A 172 5.27 -1.76 30.26
CA GLU A 172 4.26 -1.55 31.30
C GLU A 172 4.66 -0.45 32.30
N ALA A 173 5.97 -0.18 32.42
CA ALA A 173 6.53 0.88 33.25
C ALA A 173 7.53 1.68 32.41
N PRO A 174 7.04 2.54 31.49
CA PRO A 174 7.87 3.20 30.50
C PRO A 174 8.85 4.17 31.19
N LYS A 175 10.08 4.20 30.67
CA LYS A 175 11.16 5.07 31.14
C LYS A 175 11.32 6.26 30.23
N GLY A 176 11.83 7.37 30.78
CA GLY A 176 12.06 8.61 30.03
C GLY A 176 10.92 9.61 30.16
N TYR A 177 10.79 10.49 29.18
CA TYR A 177 9.75 11.53 29.22
C TYR A 177 8.41 10.95 28.79
N LEU A 178 7.49 10.83 29.76
CA LEU A 178 6.14 10.35 29.50
C LEU A 178 5.35 11.39 28.69
N LEU A 179 4.86 10.97 27.52
CA LEU A 179 4.08 11.86 26.65
C LEU A 179 2.64 11.98 27.16
N PRO A 180 2.09 13.20 27.25
CA PRO A 180 0.72 13.44 27.71
C PRO A 180 -0.31 13.18 26.61
N VAL A 181 -0.25 12.01 25.97
CA VAL A 181 -1.13 11.65 24.84
C VAL A 181 -2.61 11.48 25.24
N ASP A 182 -2.89 11.36 26.53
CA ASP A 182 -4.24 11.23 27.08
C ASP A 182 -4.82 12.57 27.55
N GLU A 183 -4.08 13.69 27.42
CA GLU A 183 -4.63 15.02 27.63
C GLU A 183 -5.71 15.36 26.59
N ILE A 184 -6.76 16.04 27.04
CA ILE A 184 -7.90 16.42 26.20
C ILE A 184 -7.58 17.72 25.46
N SER A 185 -7.71 17.69 24.14
CA SER A 185 -7.59 18.88 23.31
C SER A 185 -8.66 19.91 23.67
N PRO A 186 -8.30 21.16 24.02
CA PRO A 186 -9.28 22.21 24.30
C PRO A 186 -10.09 22.61 23.07
N LEU A 187 -9.61 22.32 21.86
CA LEU A 187 -10.28 22.65 20.61
C LEU A 187 -11.23 21.53 20.13
N TYR A 188 -10.82 20.28 20.27
CA TYR A 188 -11.56 19.13 19.72
C TYR A 188 -12.37 18.36 20.77
N GLY A 189 -12.13 18.58 22.06
CA GLY A 189 -12.83 17.86 23.14
C GLY A 189 -12.52 16.36 23.22
N LYS A 190 -11.47 15.90 22.54
CA LYS A 190 -10.97 14.52 22.52
C LYS A 190 -9.52 14.48 22.99
N SER A 191 -9.09 13.37 23.57
CA SER A 191 -7.66 13.17 23.83
C SER A 191 -6.86 13.01 22.54
N TRP A 192 -5.56 13.31 22.59
CA TRP A 192 -4.69 13.12 21.42
C TRP A 192 -4.65 11.66 20.98
N ARG A 193 -4.76 10.72 21.94
CA ARG A 193 -4.91 9.28 21.67
C ARG A 193 -6.20 8.98 20.94
N GLU A 194 -7.36 9.49 21.38
CA GLU A 194 -8.64 9.27 20.71
C GLU A 194 -8.62 9.77 19.27
N MET A 195 -8.12 11.00 19.06
CA MET A 195 -7.96 11.57 17.72
C MET A 195 -7.00 10.72 16.85
N GLY A 196 -5.91 10.24 17.44
CA GLY A 196 -4.98 9.35 16.76
C GLY A 196 -5.62 8.01 16.39
N LEU A 197 -6.38 7.39 17.28
CA LEU A 197 -7.02 6.09 17.02
C LEU A 197 -8.15 6.19 16.00
N ASP A 198 -8.93 7.27 16.00
CA ASP A 198 -9.93 7.56 14.96
C ASP A 198 -9.28 7.61 13.57
N ALA A 199 -8.08 8.19 13.49
CA ALA A 199 -7.31 8.27 12.25
C ALA A 199 -6.64 6.95 11.88
N PHE A 200 -6.10 6.21 12.86
CA PHE A 200 -5.46 4.90 12.68
C PHE A 200 -6.44 3.84 12.15
N ALA A 201 -7.75 4.01 12.41
CA ALA A 201 -8.81 3.16 11.85
C ALA A 201 -8.87 3.16 10.30
N ASN A 202 -8.17 4.07 9.62
CA ASN A 202 -8.08 4.07 8.16
C ASN A 202 -7.22 2.93 7.58
N HIS A 203 -6.42 2.21 8.39
CA HIS A 203 -5.67 1.00 7.98
C HIS A 203 -6.58 -0.22 7.78
N ARG A 204 -7.58 -0.08 6.91
CA ARG A 204 -8.69 -1.01 6.74
C ARG A 204 -8.23 -2.34 6.13
N SER A 205 -7.28 -2.31 5.22
CA SER A 205 -6.67 -3.51 4.60
C SER A 205 -5.88 -4.39 5.57
N GLN A 206 -5.63 -3.92 6.79
CA GLN A 206 -4.77 -4.58 7.78
C GLN A 206 -5.55 -5.23 8.94
N GLY A 207 -6.89 -5.20 8.88
CA GLY A 207 -7.75 -5.77 9.93
C GLY A 207 -7.71 -4.97 11.25
N ILE A 208 -7.24 -3.72 11.22
CA ILE A 208 -6.92 -2.96 12.43
C ILE A 208 -8.15 -2.68 13.32
N THR A 209 -9.34 -2.67 12.74
CA THR A 209 -10.61 -2.47 13.47
C THR A 209 -10.80 -3.51 14.58
N GLY A 210 -10.33 -4.75 14.39
CA GLY A 210 -10.33 -5.79 15.42
C GLY A 210 -9.37 -5.51 16.58
N PHE A 211 -8.38 -4.64 16.37
CA PHE A 211 -7.32 -4.32 17.32
C PHE A 211 -7.51 -2.95 18.00
N LEU A 212 -8.44 -2.10 17.56
CA LEU A 212 -8.65 -0.76 18.14
C LEU A 212 -9.01 -0.80 19.64
N ALA A 213 -9.57 -1.91 20.14
CA ALA A 213 -9.85 -2.14 21.56
C ALA A 213 -8.64 -2.68 22.36
N SER A 214 -7.51 -2.95 21.69
CA SER A 214 -6.33 -3.56 22.32
C SER A 214 -5.75 -2.68 23.43
N PRO A 215 -5.36 -3.27 24.58
CA PRO A 215 -4.58 -2.58 25.61
C PRO A 215 -3.26 -2.03 25.08
N PHE A 216 -2.66 -2.67 24.06
CA PHE A 216 -1.39 -2.24 23.46
C PHE A 216 -1.46 -0.81 22.93
N LEU A 217 -2.53 -0.45 22.22
CA LEU A 217 -2.74 0.89 21.67
C LEU A 217 -3.09 1.94 22.74
N ARG A 218 -3.32 1.51 24.00
CA ARG A 218 -3.64 2.35 25.15
C ARG A 218 -2.50 2.47 26.15
N ARG A 219 -1.36 1.82 25.90
CA ARG A 219 -0.19 1.94 26.78
C ARG A 219 0.31 3.38 26.81
N ALA A 220 0.81 3.76 27.97
CA ALA A 220 1.60 4.96 28.14
C ALA A 220 2.85 4.86 27.24
N VAL A 221 3.29 5.99 26.69
CA VAL A 221 4.43 6.04 25.77
C VAL A 221 5.41 7.09 26.28
N ALA A 222 6.67 6.73 26.38
CA ALA A 222 7.74 7.66 26.75
C ALA A 222 8.80 7.78 25.66
N LEU A 223 9.46 8.94 25.62
CA LEU A 223 10.61 9.21 24.76
C LEU A 223 11.91 9.04 25.54
N LEU A 224 12.86 8.34 24.93
CA LEU A 224 14.20 8.09 25.44
C LEU A 224 15.23 8.57 24.42
N ARG A 225 16.38 9.06 24.84
CA ARG A 225 17.50 9.25 23.91
C ARG A 225 18.18 7.91 23.65
N GLU A 226 18.48 7.62 22.38
CA GLU A 226 19.21 6.39 22.01
C GLU A 226 20.62 6.34 22.63
N ASP A 227 21.24 7.51 22.87
CA ASP A 227 22.56 7.62 23.50
C ASP A 227 22.55 7.50 25.04
N GLY A 228 21.38 7.27 25.64
CA GLY A 228 21.20 7.14 27.09
C GLY A 228 21.25 8.46 27.87
N GLY A 229 21.36 9.61 27.20
CA GLY A 229 21.32 10.92 27.84
C GLY A 229 19.94 11.31 28.34
N GLU A 230 19.87 12.36 29.17
CA GLU A 230 18.59 12.97 29.57
C GLU A 230 17.92 13.68 28.38
N PHE A 231 16.61 13.51 28.26
CA PHE A 231 15.82 14.19 27.23
C PHE A 231 15.16 15.45 27.78
N ASP A 232 15.48 16.61 27.20
CA ASP A 232 14.80 17.87 27.47
C ASP A 232 13.51 17.97 26.63
N PRO A 233 12.31 17.90 27.23
CA PRO A 233 11.05 17.97 26.50
C PRO A 233 10.81 19.31 25.79
N ALA A 234 11.48 20.39 26.22
CA ALA A 234 11.37 21.69 25.55
C ALA A 234 11.94 21.66 24.12
N SER A 235 12.79 20.67 23.79
CA SER A 235 13.29 20.46 22.43
C SER A 235 12.22 19.99 21.43
N LEU A 236 11.08 19.46 21.89
CA LEU A 236 9.99 19.01 21.02
C LEU A 236 9.32 20.17 20.27
N ALA A 237 9.28 21.36 20.88
CA ALA A 237 8.71 22.56 20.31
C ALA A 237 9.40 23.80 20.89
N GLN A 238 10.24 24.43 20.06
CA GLN A 238 10.98 25.64 20.42
C GLN A 238 10.38 26.88 19.74
N PRO A 239 10.40 28.06 20.38
CA PRO A 239 10.08 29.34 19.75
C PRO A 239 10.96 29.63 18.52
N LEU A 240 10.66 30.66 17.75
CA LEU A 240 11.54 31.07 16.63
C LEU A 240 12.83 31.78 17.09
N GLY A 241 12.85 32.29 18.32
CA GLY A 241 13.97 33.03 18.91
C GLY A 241 15.34 32.31 18.88
N PRO A 242 15.44 30.98 19.08
CA PRO A 242 16.71 30.23 19.06
C PRO A 242 17.21 29.84 17.66
N LEU A 243 16.90 30.63 16.62
CA LEU A 243 17.51 30.41 15.29
C LEU A 243 19.00 30.77 15.28
N ASP A 244 19.53 31.38 16.36
CA ASP A 244 20.93 31.72 16.65
C ASP A 244 21.87 30.52 16.73
N GLU A 245 21.44 29.42 17.35
CA GLU A 245 22.32 28.29 17.69
C GLU A 245 22.89 27.56 16.46
N ASP A 246 22.31 27.75 15.27
CA ASP A 246 22.82 27.19 14.01
C ASP A 246 23.93 28.05 13.35
N PHE A 247 24.24 29.25 13.88
CA PHE A 247 25.07 30.27 13.24
C PHE A 247 26.12 30.90 14.18
N GLU A 248 27.21 30.18 14.47
CA GLU A 248 28.34 30.72 15.25
C GLU A 248 29.09 31.91 14.58
N ALA A 249 28.84 32.20 13.31
CA ALA A 249 29.42 33.35 12.62
C ALA A 249 28.43 34.52 12.56
N GLY A 250 28.25 35.22 13.68
CA GLY A 250 27.62 36.54 13.76
C GLY A 250 26.17 36.55 13.29
N ASN A 251 25.26 36.28 14.23
CA ASN A 251 23.80 36.48 14.32
C ASN A 251 23.09 37.39 13.27
N MET A 252 23.76 38.29 12.55
CA MET A 252 23.20 39.20 11.55
C MET A 252 21.99 40.01 12.04
N GLY A 253 21.78 40.08 13.37
CA GLY A 253 20.61 40.69 14.01
C GLY A 253 19.30 39.89 13.88
N ALA A 254 19.36 38.58 13.61
CA ALA A 254 18.19 37.76 13.37
C ALA A 254 17.36 37.51 14.64
N ASP A 255 17.95 37.26 15.81
CA ASP A 255 17.17 36.84 16.99
C ASP A 255 16.19 37.89 17.51
N PRO A 256 16.55 39.19 17.64
CA PRO A 256 15.58 40.19 18.06
C PRO A 256 14.40 40.28 17.09
N LEU A 257 14.66 40.11 15.79
CA LEU A 257 13.61 40.04 14.77
C LEU A 257 12.77 38.77 14.93
N MET A 258 13.37 37.61 15.16
CA MET A 258 12.65 36.34 15.32
C MET A 258 11.81 36.29 16.60
N ARG A 259 12.27 36.90 17.70
CA ARG A 259 11.44 37.09 18.91
C ARG A 259 10.24 37.99 18.62
N THR A 260 10.42 39.02 17.79
CA THR A 260 9.32 39.89 17.36
C THR A 260 8.33 39.15 16.46
N VAL A 261 8.81 38.32 15.53
CA VAL A 261 7.99 37.42 14.71
C VAL A 261 7.19 36.48 15.63
N ASP A 262 7.84 35.83 16.59
CA ASP A 262 7.22 34.90 17.53
C ASP A 262 6.07 35.56 18.32
N GLY A 263 6.31 36.76 18.88
CA GLY A 263 5.27 37.53 19.57
C GLY A 263 4.09 37.89 18.67
N ALA A 264 4.34 38.21 17.39
CA ALA A 264 3.28 38.46 16.42
C ALA A 264 2.49 37.19 16.07
N LEU A 265 3.14 36.02 15.99
CA LEU A 265 2.46 34.74 15.79
C LEU A 265 1.56 34.35 16.98
N VAL A 266 2.03 34.60 18.21
CA VAL A 266 1.23 34.39 19.43
C VAL A 266 0.00 35.30 19.41
N ALA A 267 0.18 36.60 19.13
CA ALA A 267 -0.93 37.54 19.02
C ALA A 267 -1.93 37.13 17.93
N ALA A 268 -1.45 36.65 16.78
CA ALA A 268 -2.30 36.15 15.70
C ALA A 268 -3.14 34.94 16.13
N ARG A 269 -2.51 33.97 16.81
CA ARG A 269 -3.20 32.79 17.36
C ARG A 269 -4.28 33.20 18.35
N ASP A 270 -3.97 34.07 19.29
CA ASP A 270 -4.92 34.51 20.31
C ASP A 270 -6.11 35.26 19.71
N ALA A 271 -5.88 36.09 18.69
CA ALA A 271 -6.94 36.75 17.94
C ALA A 271 -7.80 35.74 17.16
N ALA A 272 -7.19 34.77 16.48
CA ALA A 272 -7.91 33.72 15.75
C ALA A 272 -8.78 32.85 16.68
N LEU A 273 -8.32 32.54 17.89
CA LEU A 273 -9.09 31.80 18.91
C LEU A 273 -10.32 32.60 19.40
N ARG A 274 -10.27 33.93 19.35
CA ARG A 274 -11.42 34.82 19.61
C ARG A 274 -12.26 35.11 18.37
N LEU A 275 -11.95 34.47 17.23
CA LEU A 275 -12.56 34.71 15.93
C LEU A 275 -12.38 36.15 15.41
N ASP A 276 -11.38 36.88 15.92
CA ASP A 276 -11.00 38.21 15.41
C ASP A 276 -10.02 38.06 14.25
N TRP A 277 -10.56 37.76 13.07
CA TRP A 277 -9.78 37.49 11.88
C TRP A 277 -8.99 38.71 11.39
N LYS A 278 -9.51 39.93 11.60
CA LYS A 278 -8.83 41.16 11.21
C LYS A 278 -7.56 41.37 12.03
N SER A 279 -7.65 41.27 13.35
CA SER A 279 -6.46 41.37 14.21
C SER A 279 -5.48 40.23 13.94
N ALA A 280 -5.98 38.99 13.73
CA ALA A 280 -5.14 37.86 13.39
C ALA A 280 -4.36 38.10 12.07
N ALA A 281 -5.03 38.63 11.04
CA ALA A 281 -4.40 38.94 9.75
C ALA A 281 -3.33 40.02 9.91
N GLY A 282 -3.64 41.10 10.64
CA GLY A 282 -2.69 42.18 10.91
C GLY A 282 -1.43 41.69 11.63
N SER A 283 -1.59 40.82 12.63
CA SER A 283 -0.46 40.20 13.33
C SER A 283 0.37 39.27 12.43
N LEU A 284 -0.26 38.48 11.56
CA LEU A 284 0.46 37.65 10.57
C LEU A 284 1.21 38.47 9.53
N VAL A 285 0.61 39.57 9.05
CA VAL A 285 1.29 40.53 8.17
C VAL A 285 2.50 41.17 8.86
N ALA A 286 2.37 41.53 10.14
CA ALA A 286 3.49 42.05 10.91
C ALA A 286 4.63 41.03 11.04
N ALA A 287 4.30 39.76 11.32
CA ALA A 287 5.25 38.65 11.36
C ALA A 287 5.96 38.47 10.00
N GLY A 288 5.19 38.44 8.91
CA GLY A 288 5.71 38.31 7.55
C GLY A 288 6.62 39.47 7.13
N ARG A 289 6.28 40.71 7.46
CA ARG A 289 7.15 41.86 7.20
C ARG A 289 8.46 41.77 7.98
N LYS A 290 8.37 41.42 9.25
CA LYS A 290 9.53 41.31 10.13
C LYS A 290 10.50 40.20 9.67
N ILE A 291 9.98 39.10 9.12
CA ILE A 291 10.84 38.06 8.54
C ILE A 291 11.57 38.51 7.27
N ASN A 292 11.02 39.49 6.54
CA ASN A 292 11.63 40.06 5.33
C ASN A 292 12.76 41.06 5.66
N GLU A 293 12.78 41.58 6.89
CA GLU A 293 13.84 42.49 7.36
C GLU A 293 15.14 41.77 7.73
N VAL A 294 15.11 40.43 7.88
CA VAL A 294 16.30 39.65 8.20
C VAL A 294 17.27 39.73 7.01
N PRO A 295 18.48 40.29 7.18
CA PRO A 295 19.40 40.49 6.07
C PRO A 295 19.90 39.13 5.56
N VAL A 296 19.60 38.85 4.29
CA VAL A 296 20.19 37.72 3.55
C VAL A 296 21.17 38.32 2.54
N PRO A 297 22.48 38.08 2.65
CA PRO A 297 23.48 38.59 1.72
C PRO A 297 23.11 38.34 0.26
N SER A 298 23.19 39.38 -0.57
CA SER A 298 22.96 39.29 -2.02
C SER A 298 23.93 38.32 -2.68
N ILE A 299 23.40 37.47 -3.56
CA ILE A 299 24.07 36.33 -4.17
C ILE A 299 25.25 36.79 -5.05
N SER A 300 26.47 36.65 -4.54
CA SER A 300 27.69 36.56 -5.36
C SER A 300 28.30 35.16 -5.16
N TYR A 301 28.98 34.65 -6.19
CA TYR A 301 29.58 33.31 -6.19
C TYR A 301 30.44 33.10 -4.93
N GLN A 302 30.16 31.99 -4.20
CA GLN A 302 30.67 31.61 -2.87
C GLN A 302 29.88 32.15 -1.66
N VAL A 303 28.60 31.78 -1.56
CA VAL A 303 27.82 31.96 -0.33
C VAL A 303 28.24 30.92 0.71
N PRO A 304 28.62 31.30 1.95
CA PRO A 304 28.90 30.34 3.00
C PRO A 304 27.70 29.43 3.29
N ALA A 305 27.93 28.13 3.49
CA ALA A 305 26.87 27.16 3.85
C ALA A 305 25.92 27.60 4.98
N PRO A 306 26.36 28.32 6.04
CA PRO A 306 25.43 28.87 7.03
C PRO A 306 24.38 29.82 6.43
N VAL A 307 24.78 30.74 5.56
CA VAL A 307 23.85 31.71 4.96
C VAL A 307 22.80 31.02 4.08
N VAL A 308 23.19 29.98 3.33
CA VAL A 308 22.26 29.15 2.54
C VAL A 308 21.25 28.43 3.44
N SER A 309 21.70 27.92 4.59
CA SER A 309 20.82 27.26 5.56
C SER A 309 19.82 28.22 6.19
N LEU A 310 20.27 29.40 6.65
CA LEU A 310 19.41 30.44 7.23
C LEU A 310 18.33 30.89 6.24
N SER A 311 18.73 31.21 5.01
CA SER A 311 17.82 31.64 3.94
C SER A 311 16.70 30.62 3.72
N ARG A 312 17.03 29.33 3.80
CA ARG A 312 16.07 28.24 3.65
C ARG A 312 15.12 28.14 4.84
N SER A 313 15.64 28.22 6.06
CA SER A 313 14.83 28.22 7.27
C SER A 313 13.84 29.40 7.25
N LEU A 314 14.31 30.61 6.91
CA LEU A 314 13.46 31.79 6.77
C LEU A 314 12.38 31.62 5.70
N LYS A 315 12.74 31.08 4.53
CA LYS A 315 11.77 30.76 3.46
C LYS A 315 10.66 29.83 3.97
N ARG A 316 11.02 28.74 4.66
CA ARG A 316 10.03 27.79 5.23
C ARG A 316 9.14 28.41 6.29
N LYS A 317 9.69 29.26 7.14
CA LYS A 317 8.89 29.98 8.14
C LYS A 317 7.93 30.97 7.46
N ARG A 318 8.38 31.66 6.40
CA ARG A 318 7.52 32.53 5.58
C ARG A 318 6.37 31.75 4.94
N GLU A 319 6.65 30.61 4.31
CA GLU A 319 5.61 29.75 3.71
C GLU A 319 4.53 29.34 4.73
N LYS A 320 4.92 29.11 6.00
CA LYS A 320 3.96 28.84 7.09
C LYS A 320 3.14 30.05 7.49
N ILE A 321 3.76 31.24 7.53
CA ILE A 321 3.05 32.51 7.80
C ILE A 321 2.05 32.77 6.68
N ASP A 322 2.45 32.60 5.42
CA ASP A 322 1.61 32.78 4.25
C ASP A 322 0.43 31.80 4.25
N ALA A 323 0.66 30.53 4.59
CA ALA A 323 -0.40 29.54 4.75
C ALA A 323 -1.38 29.89 5.88
N ALA A 324 -0.88 30.38 7.03
CA ALA A 324 -1.73 30.84 8.12
C ALA A 324 -2.53 32.10 7.73
N LEU A 325 -1.91 33.03 7.01
CA LEU A 325 -2.56 34.26 6.54
C LEU A 325 -3.64 33.93 5.50
N ALA A 326 -3.41 32.97 4.60
CA ALA A 326 -4.42 32.47 3.68
C ALA A 326 -5.66 31.91 4.43
N LEU A 327 -5.44 31.13 5.50
CA LEU A 327 -6.53 30.59 6.33
C LEU A 327 -7.30 31.70 7.05
N VAL A 328 -6.61 32.67 7.64
CA VAL A 328 -7.22 33.81 8.34
C VAL A 328 -7.98 34.71 7.37
N ALA A 329 -7.38 35.06 6.23
CA ALA A 329 -8.02 35.80 5.15
C ALA A 329 -9.20 35.04 4.53
N GLY A 330 -9.32 33.73 4.80
CA GLY A 330 -10.28 32.84 4.15
C GLY A 330 -10.06 32.77 2.64
N LEU A 331 -8.84 33.04 2.17
CA LEU A 331 -8.48 33.02 0.76
C LEU A 331 -8.44 31.56 0.29
N ARG A 332 -9.46 31.15 -0.46
CA ARG A 332 -9.62 29.78 -0.97
C ARG A 332 -9.73 29.79 -2.48
N LEU A 333 -9.03 28.83 -3.09
CA LEU A 333 -9.05 28.55 -4.51
C LEU A 333 -9.71 27.18 -4.74
N ASP A 334 -10.88 27.17 -5.35
CA ASP A 334 -11.51 25.94 -5.84
C ASP A 334 -11.26 25.84 -7.35
N ALA A 335 -10.35 24.95 -7.77
CA ALA A 335 -10.03 24.75 -9.18
C ALA A 335 -10.50 23.37 -9.67
N LEU A 336 -11.50 23.39 -10.56
CA LEU A 336 -12.17 22.21 -11.08
C LEU A 336 -11.97 22.09 -12.59
N ALA A 337 -11.33 21.01 -13.02
CA ALA A 337 -11.32 20.61 -14.42
C ALA A 337 -12.63 19.91 -14.80
N ASP A 338 -13.02 20.01 -16.07
CA ASP A 338 -14.13 19.25 -16.64
C ASP A 338 -13.84 17.73 -16.68
N ARG A 339 -12.56 17.35 -16.77
CA ARG A 339 -12.09 15.95 -16.75
C ARG A 339 -10.75 15.76 -16.03
N SER A 340 -10.54 14.57 -15.45
CA SER A 340 -9.26 14.22 -14.82
C SER A 340 -8.27 13.54 -15.77
N GLU A 341 -8.77 12.81 -16.77
CA GLU A 341 -7.95 12.06 -17.71
C GLU A 341 -7.65 12.90 -18.96
N ILE A 342 -6.39 13.32 -19.09
CA ILE A 342 -5.92 14.20 -20.17
C ILE A 342 -5.15 13.39 -21.20
N VAL A 343 -5.68 13.33 -22.41
CA VAL A 343 -4.97 12.76 -23.58
C VAL A 343 -4.01 13.83 -24.13
N PRO A 344 -2.73 13.51 -24.36
CA PRO A 344 -1.78 14.45 -24.97
C PRO A 344 -2.31 15.07 -26.25
N GLY A 345 -2.13 16.38 -26.40
CA GLY A 345 -2.60 17.14 -27.57
C GLY A 345 -4.06 17.62 -27.53
N GLU A 346 -4.86 17.19 -26.56
CA GLU A 346 -6.25 17.65 -26.45
C GLU A 346 -6.39 18.92 -25.60
N THR A 347 -7.55 19.58 -25.71
CA THR A 347 -7.92 20.73 -24.87
C THR A 347 -8.88 20.32 -23.76
N PHE A 348 -8.82 20.98 -22.62
CA PHE A 348 -9.74 20.79 -21.51
C PHE A 348 -10.00 22.13 -20.81
N THR A 349 -11.02 22.20 -19.97
CA THR A 349 -11.36 23.44 -19.26
C THR A 349 -11.11 23.33 -17.76
N VAL A 350 -10.69 24.43 -17.15
CA VAL A 350 -10.50 24.58 -15.70
C VAL A 350 -11.29 25.79 -15.24
N ARG A 351 -12.25 25.58 -14.34
CA ARG A 351 -12.97 26.64 -13.65
C ARG A 351 -12.32 26.90 -12.30
N VAL A 352 -11.95 28.15 -12.05
CA VAL A 352 -11.34 28.58 -10.78
C VAL A 352 -12.29 29.55 -10.09
N ASP A 353 -12.71 29.19 -8.87
CA ASP A 353 -13.38 30.12 -7.97
C ASP A 353 -12.40 30.60 -6.90
N SER A 354 -12.28 31.92 -6.75
CA SER A 354 -11.53 32.56 -5.67
C SER A 354 -12.50 33.22 -4.69
N ARG A 355 -12.30 32.97 -3.40
CA ARG A 355 -13.09 33.55 -2.30
C ARG A 355 -12.18 34.02 -1.20
N HIS A 356 -12.54 35.11 -0.54
CA HIS A 356 -11.87 35.65 0.65
C HIS A 356 -12.90 36.25 1.62
N ARG A 357 -12.51 36.51 2.87
CA ARG A 357 -13.36 37.18 3.86
C ARG A 357 -13.47 38.67 3.54
N GLY A 358 -14.69 39.18 3.43
CA GLY A 358 -14.93 40.59 3.08
C GLY A 358 -14.43 41.62 4.10
N GLU A 359 -14.20 41.21 5.36
CA GLU A 359 -13.63 42.09 6.41
C GLU A 359 -12.11 42.27 6.32
N ILE A 360 -11.44 41.44 5.51
CA ILE A 360 -10.00 41.51 5.25
C ILE A 360 -9.78 42.26 3.95
N ALA A 361 -9.48 43.55 4.07
CA ALA A 361 -9.15 44.39 2.93
C ALA A 361 -7.79 43.99 2.34
N GLY A 362 -7.73 43.86 1.01
CA GLY A 362 -6.51 43.49 0.30
C GLY A 362 -6.70 43.56 -1.20
N ASP A 363 -5.58 43.51 -1.92
CA ASP A 363 -5.54 43.39 -3.37
C ASP A 363 -5.33 41.91 -3.73
N PHE A 364 -6.42 41.23 -4.04
CA PHE A 364 -6.43 39.83 -4.44
C PHE A 364 -6.33 39.74 -5.96
N LYS A 365 -5.13 39.42 -6.48
CA LYS A 365 -4.85 39.39 -7.92
C LYS A 365 -5.65 38.30 -8.61
N LYS A 366 -5.71 38.37 -9.93
CA LYS A 366 -6.34 37.32 -10.74
C LYS A 366 -5.60 35.98 -10.55
N PRO A 367 -6.30 34.85 -10.39
CA PRO A 367 -5.64 33.55 -10.37
C PRO A 367 -5.00 33.22 -11.72
N VAL A 368 -3.93 32.44 -11.70
CA VAL A 368 -3.19 31.94 -12.87
C VAL A 368 -2.97 30.43 -12.75
N LEU A 369 -2.85 29.74 -13.89
CA LEU A 369 -2.52 28.31 -13.92
C LEU A 369 -1.02 28.11 -14.09
N LEU A 370 -0.43 27.30 -13.22
CA LEU A 370 0.92 26.74 -13.36
C LEU A 370 0.78 25.41 -14.12
N LEU A 371 1.32 25.39 -15.34
CA LEU A 371 1.19 24.30 -16.30
C LEU A 371 2.54 23.65 -16.58
N PRO A 372 2.56 22.38 -17.06
CA PRO A 372 3.75 21.80 -17.67
C PRO A 372 4.30 22.69 -18.81
N SER A 373 5.61 22.61 -19.06
CA SER A 373 6.31 23.53 -19.97
C SER A 373 5.82 23.50 -21.42
N ASP A 374 5.23 22.38 -21.87
CA ASP A 374 4.67 22.18 -23.21
C ASP A 374 3.15 22.43 -23.30
N TRP A 375 2.52 22.93 -22.22
CA TRP A 375 1.09 23.21 -22.13
C TRP A 375 0.85 24.72 -22.12
N ASN A 376 -0.31 25.16 -22.60
CA ASN A 376 -0.65 26.59 -22.59
C ASN A 376 -2.14 26.86 -22.39
N VAL A 377 -2.45 27.99 -21.76
CA VAL A 377 -3.80 28.56 -21.77
C VAL A 377 -4.07 29.13 -23.15
N THR A 378 -5.14 28.69 -23.81
CA THR A 378 -5.56 29.18 -25.13
C THR A 378 -6.67 30.21 -25.03
N LYS A 379 -7.46 30.18 -23.96
CA LYS A 379 -8.56 31.10 -23.73
C LYS A 379 -8.80 31.30 -22.24
N GLU A 380 -9.24 32.49 -21.88
CA GLU A 380 -9.61 32.86 -20.52
C GLU A 380 -10.89 33.70 -20.53
N GLU A 381 -11.87 33.32 -19.70
CA GLU A 381 -13.20 33.90 -19.67
C GLU A 381 -13.64 34.18 -18.23
N ALA A 382 -14.12 35.40 -17.97
CA ALA A 382 -14.76 35.71 -16.70
C ALA A 382 -16.21 35.19 -16.73
N GLU A 383 -16.63 34.42 -15.71
CA GLU A 383 -18.01 33.94 -15.60
C GLU A 383 -18.85 34.82 -14.67
N THR A 384 -18.42 34.96 -13.41
CA THR A 384 -19.07 35.73 -12.35
C THR A 384 -18.01 36.42 -11.48
N SER A 385 -18.44 37.29 -10.54
CA SER A 385 -17.51 37.92 -9.58
C SER A 385 -16.68 36.86 -8.84
N GLY A 386 -15.37 36.84 -9.09
CA GLY A 386 -14.42 35.90 -8.48
C GLY A 386 -14.27 34.53 -9.15
N SER A 387 -14.89 34.29 -10.32
CA SER A 387 -14.77 33.02 -11.07
C SER A 387 -14.20 33.23 -12.48
N VAL A 388 -13.21 32.42 -12.84
CA VAL A 388 -12.53 32.45 -14.15
C VAL A 388 -12.51 31.05 -14.75
N ARG A 389 -12.85 30.93 -16.03
CA ARG A 389 -12.70 29.71 -16.82
C ARG A 389 -11.48 29.82 -17.72
N PHE A 390 -10.59 28.85 -17.64
CA PHE A 390 -9.44 28.67 -18.51
C PHE A 390 -9.72 27.54 -19.49
N THR A 391 -9.38 27.73 -20.77
CA THR A 391 -9.20 26.62 -21.73
C THR A 391 -7.71 26.35 -21.84
N VAL A 392 -7.30 25.11 -21.60
CA VAL A 392 -5.91 24.67 -21.60
C VAL A 392 -5.71 23.69 -22.76
N SER A 393 -4.64 23.88 -23.52
CA SER A 393 -4.15 22.92 -24.51
C SER A 393 -3.03 22.09 -23.89
N ALA A 394 -3.22 20.77 -23.82
CA ALA A 394 -2.20 19.85 -23.38
C ALA A 394 -1.16 19.63 -24.49
N GLY A 395 0.11 19.60 -24.12
CA GLY A 395 1.21 19.33 -25.03
C GLY A 395 1.20 17.88 -25.55
N GLN A 396 1.95 17.66 -26.64
CA GLN A 396 2.03 16.37 -27.33
C GLN A 396 3.04 15.41 -26.68
N ASN A 397 4.03 15.96 -25.96
CA ASN A 397 5.14 15.22 -25.37
C ASN A 397 5.21 15.51 -23.88
N PRO A 398 4.26 14.98 -23.08
CA PRO A 398 4.16 15.29 -21.68
C PRO A 398 5.50 15.03 -20.97
N GLN A 399 6.00 16.06 -20.29
CA GLN A 399 7.22 15.95 -19.51
C GLN A 399 7.01 14.90 -18.40
N ARG A 400 7.72 13.77 -18.48
CA ARG A 400 7.69 12.76 -17.41
C ARG A 400 8.56 13.26 -16.26
N THR A 401 7.96 13.48 -15.09
CA THR A 401 8.73 13.72 -13.88
C THR A 401 9.66 12.51 -13.64
N PRO A 402 10.99 12.70 -13.50
CA PRO A 402 11.89 11.59 -13.26
C PRO A 402 11.49 10.83 -11.99
N ALA A 403 11.33 9.51 -12.11
CA ALA A 403 10.85 8.66 -11.02
C ALA A 403 11.69 8.81 -9.74
N SER A 404 13.00 9.10 -9.84
CA SER A 404 13.89 9.26 -8.70
C SER A 404 13.56 10.46 -7.81
N VAL A 405 13.05 11.56 -8.37
CA VAL A 405 12.77 12.80 -7.60
C VAL A 405 11.48 12.67 -6.79
N THR A 406 10.52 11.86 -7.26
CA THR A 406 9.21 11.69 -6.61
C THR A 406 9.05 10.35 -5.89
N ALA A 407 10.01 9.43 -6.00
CA ALA A 407 9.89 8.08 -5.45
C ALA A 407 9.66 8.05 -3.92
N ILE A 408 10.17 9.07 -3.22
CA ILE A 408 10.02 9.22 -1.77
C ILE A 408 8.72 9.92 -1.35
N LEU A 409 7.94 10.42 -2.32
CA LEU A 409 6.65 11.04 -2.05
C LEU A 409 5.53 9.98 -2.10
N PRO A 410 4.46 10.16 -1.33
CA PRO A 410 3.30 9.27 -1.37
C PRO A 410 2.57 9.35 -2.72
N GLU A 411 2.47 10.56 -3.28
CA GLU A 411 1.88 10.84 -4.58
C GLU A 411 2.82 11.74 -5.40
N PRO A 412 2.79 11.67 -6.74
CA PRO A 412 3.49 12.64 -7.57
C PRO A 412 2.91 14.06 -7.36
N PRO A 413 3.70 15.12 -7.58
CA PRO A 413 3.19 16.49 -7.56
C PRO A 413 2.00 16.67 -8.53
N PRO A 414 1.03 17.55 -8.20
CA PRO A 414 -0.12 17.80 -9.07
C PRO A 414 0.30 18.26 -10.47
N LEU A 415 -0.38 17.75 -11.50
CA LEU A 415 -0.07 18.07 -12.89
C LEU A 415 -0.32 19.54 -13.23
N VAL A 416 -1.39 20.12 -12.66
CA VAL A 416 -1.75 21.53 -12.82
C VAL A 416 -2.07 22.09 -11.44
N VAL A 417 -1.54 23.27 -11.17
CA VAL A 417 -1.75 24.02 -9.92
C VAL A 417 -2.31 25.38 -10.27
N VAL A 418 -3.37 25.82 -9.59
CA VAL A 418 -3.78 27.22 -9.63
C VAL A 418 -2.98 28.00 -8.59
N SER A 419 -2.61 29.23 -8.92
CA SER A 419 -1.87 30.15 -8.06
C SER A 419 -2.57 31.51 -8.06
N GLN A 420 -2.68 32.15 -6.90
CA GLN A 420 -3.21 33.50 -6.77
C GLN A 420 -2.33 34.31 -5.82
N GLU A 421 -1.80 35.42 -6.30
CA GLU A 421 -1.12 36.41 -5.47
C GLU A 421 -2.15 37.27 -4.74
N ALA A 422 -1.88 37.58 -3.47
CA ALA A 422 -2.68 38.49 -2.66
C ALA A 422 -1.78 39.44 -1.87
N VAL A 423 -2.23 40.69 -1.73
CA VAL A 423 -1.55 41.71 -0.94
C VAL A 423 -2.49 42.19 0.17
N VAL A 424 -2.17 41.87 1.42
CA VAL A 424 -2.94 42.32 2.59
C VAL A 424 -2.08 43.28 3.40
N ASP A 425 -2.61 44.48 3.65
CA ASP A 425 -1.91 45.58 4.32
C ASP A 425 -0.49 45.81 3.78
N GLY A 426 -0.25 45.60 2.48
CA GLY A 426 1.05 45.78 1.83
C GLY A 426 2.05 44.63 1.99
N TYR A 427 1.64 43.46 2.50
CA TYR A 427 2.42 42.23 2.49
C TYR A 427 1.88 41.28 1.42
N SER A 428 2.75 40.87 0.49
CA SER A 428 2.41 39.95 -0.61
C SER A 428 2.66 38.50 -0.21
N PHE A 429 1.70 37.64 -0.53
CA PHE A 429 1.79 36.19 -0.38
C PHE A 429 1.01 35.50 -1.50
N THR A 430 1.27 34.20 -1.68
CA THR A 430 0.66 33.41 -2.76
C THR A 430 -0.08 32.21 -2.17
N VAL A 431 -1.30 31.99 -2.65
CA VAL A 431 -2.08 30.78 -2.37
C VAL A 431 -2.09 29.90 -3.59
N SER A 432 -1.92 28.60 -3.40
CA SER A 432 -2.00 27.61 -4.47
C SER A 432 -2.92 26.46 -4.09
N SER A 433 -3.53 25.86 -5.11
CA SER A 433 -4.35 24.64 -4.96
C SER A 433 -4.13 23.73 -6.17
N PRO A 434 -4.07 22.41 -5.99
CA PRO A 434 -4.14 21.49 -7.12
C PRO A 434 -5.46 21.68 -7.88
N VAL A 435 -5.39 21.57 -9.20
CA VAL A 435 -6.58 21.38 -10.03
C VAL A 435 -7.02 19.93 -9.90
N THR A 436 -8.33 19.70 -9.77
CA THR A 436 -8.93 18.36 -9.67
C THR A 436 -10.20 18.28 -10.52
N GLN A 437 -10.69 17.09 -10.84
CA GLN A 437 -12.05 16.91 -11.35
C GLN A 437 -12.97 16.47 -10.21
N LEU A 438 -14.17 17.05 -10.11
CA LEU A 438 -15.24 16.48 -9.29
C LEU A 438 -16.06 15.49 -10.13
N ARG A 439 -15.89 14.19 -9.89
CA ARG A 439 -16.67 13.12 -10.51
C ARG A 439 -17.82 12.76 -9.59
N ALA A 440 -19.07 12.90 -10.05
CA ALA A 440 -20.24 12.58 -9.26
C ALA A 440 -21.20 11.63 -9.98
N SER A 441 -21.80 10.72 -9.22
CA SER A 441 -22.92 9.86 -9.59
C SER A 441 -24.10 10.09 -8.64
N SER A 442 -25.18 9.33 -8.80
CA SER A 442 -26.30 9.36 -7.85
C SER A 442 -25.95 8.82 -6.44
N THR A 443 -24.81 8.14 -6.29
CA THR A 443 -24.43 7.47 -5.04
C THR A 443 -23.07 7.89 -4.49
N ARG A 444 -22.28 8.68 -5.25
CA ARG A 444 -20.89 9.00 -4.89
C ARG A 444 -20.42 10.31 -5.49
N ALA A 445 -19.51 10.99 -4.80
CA ALA A 445 -18.76 12.13 -5.34
C ALA A 445 -17.27 11.99 -4.97
N ASP A 446 -16.39 11.99 -5.97
CA ASP A 446 -14.94 11.85 -5.82
C ASP A 446 -14.22 13.05 -6.41
N ARG A 447 -13.14 13.49 -5.75
CA ARG A 447 -12.18 14.42 -6.32
C ARG A 447 -11.03 13.63 -6.94
N MET A 448 -10.90 13.73 -8.25
CA MET A 448 -9.92 13.00 -9.04
C MET A 448 -8.74 13.94 -9.39
N PRO A 449 -7.48 13.55 -9.11
CA PRO A 449 -6.33 14.31 -9.58
C PRO A 449 -6.22 14.23 -11.11
N LEU A 450 -5.71 15.29 -11.73
CA LEU A 450 -5.43 15.29 -13.16
C LEU A 450 -4.27 14.34 -13.47
N ARG A 451 -4.44 13.53 -14.50
CA ARG A 451 -3.45 12.54 -14.94
C ARG A 451 -3.40 12.48 -16.46
N ILE A 452 -2.21 12.23 -16.99
CA ILE A 452 -2.02 11.99 -18.40
C ILE A 452 -2.32 10.51 -18.69
N VAL A 453 -3.17 10.25 -19.68
CA VAL A 453 -3.58 8.90 -20.09
C VAL A 453 -3.30 8.67 -21.58
N PRO A 454 -3.15 7.42 -22.03
CA PRO A 454 -3.14 7.13 -23.46
C PRO A 454 -4.52 7.41 -24.08
N ALA A 455 -4.57 7.65 -25.40
CA ALA A 455 -5.84 7.83 -26.10
C ALA A 455 -6.74 6.58 -26.01
N TYR A 456 -6.15 5.38 -25.99
CA TYR A 456 -6.88 4.13 -25.80
C TYR A 456 -6.16 3.21 -24.82
N ALA A 457 -6.93 2.47 -24.03
CA ALA A 457 -6.44 1.43 -23.15
C ALA A 457 -7.21 0.12 -23.42
N PRO A 458 -6.55 -0.90 -24.01
CA PRO A 458 -7.13 -2.24 -24.09
C PRO A 458 -7.02 -2.96 -22.74
N ALA A 459 -8.09 -3.64 -22.33
CA ALA A 459 -8.12 -4.62 -21.25
C ALA A 459 -8.57 -5.97 -21.83
N VAL A 460 -8.07 -7.08 -21.29
CA VAL A 460 -8.37 -8.42 -21.80
C VAL A 460 -8.98 -9.31 -20.72
N GLU A 461 -9.95 -10.11 -21.11
CA GLU A 461 -10.56 -11.14 -20.28
C GLU A 461 -10.63 -12.48 -21.04
N PRO A 462 -10.31 -13.63 -20.41
CA PRO A 462 -9.79 -13.74 -19.04
C PRO A 462 -8.33 -13.26 -18.92
N LYS A 463 -7.92 -12.78 -17.73
CA LYS A 463 -6.51 -12.47 -17.44
C LYS A 463 -5.61 -13.72 -17.35
N GLN A 464 -6.19 -14.88 -17.04
CA GLN A 464 -5.47 -16.15 -16.94
C GLN A 464 -6.26 -17.31 -17.54
N VAL A 465 -5.57 -18.21 -18.22
CA VAL A 465 -6.11 -19.49 -18.72
C VAL A 465 -5.23 -20.63 -18.22
N ILE A 466 -5.84 -21.73 -17.78
CA ILE A 466 -5.13 -22.96 -17.43
C ILE A 466 -5.46 -24.02 -18.49
N GLU A 467 -4.43 -24.62 -19.07
CA GLU A 467 -4.55 -25.69 -20.06
C GLU A 467 -3.87 -26.97 -19.57
N ILE A 468 -4.60 -28.08 -19.63
CA ILE A 468 -4.06 -29.38 -19.26
C ILE A 468 -3.32 -29.94 -20.47
N ALA A 469 -1.99 -29.95 -20.42
CA ALA A 469 -1.13 -30.25 -21.57
C ALA A 469 -1.35 -31.65 -22.17
N ALA A 470 -1.86 -32.59 -21.37
CA ALA A 470 -2.23 -33.94 -21.83
C ALA A 470 -3.54 -33.99 -22.65
N ARG A 471 -4.38 -32.95 -22.59
CA ARG A 471 -5.63 -32.85 -23.36
C ARG A 471 -5.38 -32.14 -24.69
N GLN A 472 -6.20 -32.46 -25.69
CA GLN A 472 -6.21 -31.69 -26.94
C GLN A 472 -6.69 -30.27 -26.65
N SER A 473 -5.86 -29.28 -26.97
CA SER A 473 -6.20 -27.87 -26.79
C SER A 473 -7.34 -27.49 -27.72
N LYS A 474 -8.29 -26.70 -27.20
CA LYS A 474 -9.43 -26.20 -27.95
C LYS A 474 -9.28 -24.70 -28.21
N PRO A 475 -9.86 -24.18 -29.30
CA PRO A 475 -10.01 -22.74 -29.43
C PRO A 475 -10.78 -22.16 -28.24
N PHE A 476 -10.37 -20.99 -27.79
CA PHE A 476 -11.05 -20.25 -26.72
C PHE A 476 -11.11 -18.76 -27.07
N ASP A 477 -12.10 -18.07 -26.52
CA ASP A 477 -12.25 -16.63 -26.76
C ASP A 477 -11.42 -15.81 -25.78
N VAL A 478 -10.78 -14.77 -26.29
CA VAL A 478 -10.24 -13.66 -25.51
C VAL A 478 -11.08 -12.43 -25.85
N LEU A 479 -11.71 -11.87 -24.83
CA LEU A 479 -12.52 -10.67 -24.90
C LEU A 479 -11.60 -9.46 -24.71
N LEU A 480 -11.71 -8.47 -25.60
CA LEU A 480 -11.08 -7.18 -25.41
C LEU A 480 -12.13 -6.13 -25.12
N ARG A 481 -11.91 -5.35 -24.06
CA ARG A 481 -12.52 -4.04 -23.88
C ARG A 481 -11.49 -2.99 -24.26
N VAL A 482 -11.81 -2.09 -25.17
CA VAL A 482 -10.97 -0.94 -25.50
C VAL A 482 -11.68 0.30 -24.97
N HIS A 483 -11.10 0.93 -23.96
CA HIS A 483 -11.55 2.23 -23.48
C HIS A 483 -10.91 3.33 -24.32
N SER A 484 -11.72 4.27 -24.80
CA SER A 484 -11.23 5.52 -25.37
C SER A 484 -11.27 6.62 -24.32
N TYR A 485 -10.14 7.28 -24.12
CA TYR A 485 -10.01 8.49 -23.32
C TYR A 485 -10.05 9.77 -24.18
N THR A 486 -9.98 9.64 -25.50
CA THR A 486 -10.02 10.80 -26.41
C THR A 486 -11.43 11.37 -26.49
N THR A 487 -11.51 12.69 -26.56
CA THR A 487 -12.79 13.41 -26.79
C THR A 487 -13.15 13.48 -28.28
N GLN A 488 -12.25 13.06 -29.16
CA GLN A 488 -12.43 13.13 -30.61
C GLN A 488 -12.95 11.80 -31.17
N ALA A 489 -13.79 11.90 -32.19
CA ALA A 489 -14.26 10.73 -32.92
C ALA A 489 -13.11 10.06 -33.69
N SER A 490 -13.03 8.74 -33.64
CA SER A 490 -11.91 7.98 -34.18
C SER A 490 -12.27 6.51 -34.46
N GLU A 491 -11.37 5.81 -35.15
CA GLU A 491 -11.46 4.38 -35.36
C GLU A 491 -10.12 3.72 -35.05
N VAL A 492 -10.17 2.58 -34.37
CA VAL A 492 -9.01 1.73 -34.05
C VAL A 492 -9.29 0.28 -34.41
N ARG A 493 -8.24 -0.51 -34.62
CA ARG A 493 -8.33 -1.96 -34.79
C ARG A 493 -7.91 -2.66 -33.51
N ALA A 494 -8.83 -3.43 -32.91
CA ALA A 494 -8.55 -4.25 -31.74
C ALA A 494 -8.09 -5.65 -32.16
N GLY A 495 -6.96 -6.12 -31.65
CA GLY A 495 -6.37 -7.40 -32.04
C GLY A 495 -5.59 -8.07 -30.91
N LEU A 496 -5.08 -9.28 -31.20
CA LEU A 496 -4.21 -10.04 -30.30
C LEU A 496 -2.86 -10.31 -30.95
N THR A 497 -1.80 -10.23 -30.15
CA THR A 497 -0.50 -10.83 -30.44
C THR A 497 -0.44 -12.17 -29.72
N VAL A 498 -0.31 -13.26 -30.47
CA VAL A 498 -0.28 -14.63 -29.94
C VAL A 498 1.11 -15.27 -30.09
N PRO A 499 1.44 -16.31 -29.29
CA PRO A 499 2.73 -17.01 -29.40
C PRO A 499 2.95 -17.65 -30.78
N ARG A 500 4.21 -17.93 -31.10
CA ARG A 500 4.58 -18.58 -32.38
C ARG A 500 3.86 -19.93 -32.52
N GLY A 501 3.26 -20.16 -33.69
CA GLY A 501 2.51 -21.39 -34.00
C GLY A 501 1.04 -21.36 -33.59
N TRP A 502 0.60 -20.31 -32.91
CA TRP A 502 -0.80 -20.09 -32.56
C TRP A 502 -1.49 -19.24 -33.63
N LYS A 503 -2.81 -19.35 -33.73
CA LYS A 503 -3.65 -18.52 -34.61
C LYS A 503 -4.55 -17.61 -33.79
N THR A 504 -5.03 -16.53 -34.39
CA THR A 504 -6.06 -15.65 -33.81
C THR A 504 -7.01 -15.19 -34.90
N GLY A 505 -8.24 -14.83 -34.52
CA GLY A 505 -9.17 -14.10 -35.39
C GLY A 505 -8.56 -12.79 -35.91
N ALA A 506 -9.14 -12.28 -37.01
CA ALA A 506 -8.75 -10.99 -37.59
C ALA A 506 -9.09 -9.83 -36.65
N ALA A 507 -8.24 -8.79 -36.63
CA ALA A 507 -8.48 -7.61 -35.82
C ALA A 507 -9.83 -6.94 -36.15
N VAL A 508 -10.55 -6.50 -35.12
CA VAL A 508 -11.90 -5.96 -35.22
C VAL A 508 -11.84 -4.43 -35.26
N PRO A 509 -12.45 -3.76 -36.26
CA PRO A 509 -12.56 -2.30 -36.28
C PRO A 509 -13.55 -1.83 -35.20
N LEU A 510 -13.13 -0.87 -34.38
CA LEU A 510 -13.91 -0.26 -33.31
C LEU A 510 -14.00 1.24 -33.53
N LYS A 511 -15.23 1.75 -33.69
CA LYS A 511 -15.51 3.18 -33.87
C LYS A 511 -15.91 3.83 -32.55
N PHE A 512 -15.32 4.99 -32.28
CA PHE A 512 -15.57 5.83 -31.12
C PHE A 512 -16.05 7.21 -31.57
N GLU A 513 -17.03 7.76 -30.86
CA GLU A 513 -17.49 9.14 -31.04
C GLU A 513 -16.83 10.10 -30.04
N GLY A 514 -16.07 9.55 -29.10
CA GLY A 514 -15.42 10.21 -27.98
C GLY A 514 -15.14 9.18 -26.87
N VAL A 515 -15.17 9.64 -25.62
CA VAL A 515 -14.87 8.81 -24.44
C VAL A 515 -15.87 7.66 -24.30
N GLY A 516 -15.36 6.46 -24.02
CA GLY A 516 -16.21 5.30 -23.71
C GLY A 516 -15.61 3.96 -24.12
N ASP A 517 -16.36 2.89 -23.89
CA ASP A 517 -15.93 1.52 -24.16
C ASP A 517 -16.45 0.98 -25.49
N ARG A 518 -15.62 0.15 -26.14
CA ARG A 518 -16.01 -0.77 -27.20
C ARG A 518 -15.42 -2.13 -26.95
N TYR A 519 -16.03 -3.15 -27.53
CA TYR A 519 -15.71 -4.55 -27.25
C TYR A 519 -15.38 -5.31 -28.52
N ALA A 520 -14.41 -6.20 -28.44
CA ALA A 520 -14.09 -7.17 -29.47
C ALA A 520 -13.98 -8.57 -28.86
N ARG A 521 -14.37 -9.58 -29.64
CA ARG A 521 -14.17 -10.99 -29.29
C ARG A 521 -13.25 -11.59 -30.33
N LEU A 522 -12.16 -12.18 -29.88
CA LEU A 522 -11.16 -12.81 -30.75
C LEU A 522 -10.91 -14.23 -30.26
N THR A 523 -11.15 -15.20 -31.14
CA THR A 523 -10.88 -16.60 -30.84
C THR A 523 -9.40 -16.88 -31.05
N VAL A 524 -8.77 -17.45 -30.02
CA VAL A 524 -7.39 -17.92 -30.05
C VAL A 524 -7.34 -19.40 -30.42
N THR A 525 -6.45 -19.67 -31.34
CA THR A 525 -5.98 -20.90 -31.99
C THR A 525 -4.77 -21.64 -31.40
N PRO A 526 -4.77 -22.33 -30.24
CA PRO A 526 -3.56 -23.04 -29.82
C PRO A 526 -3.17 -24.16 -30.81
N PRO A 527 -1.88 -24.55 -30.88
CA PRO A 527 -1.48 -25.75 -31.61
C PRO A 527 -2.13 -26.99 -31.00
N LEU A 528 -2.46 -28.00 -31.82
CA LEU A 528 -3.14 -29.23 -31.38
C LEU A 528 -2.45 -29.95 -30.22
N LYS A 529 -1.11 -29.87 -30.17
CA LYS A 529 -0.28 -30.36 -29.07
C LYS A 529 0.47 -29.18 -28.46
N MET A 530 0.08 -28.81 -27.24
CA MET A 530 0.69 -27.70 -26.53
C MET A 530 1.97 -28.13 -25.81
N ALA A 531 3.01 -27.30 -25.87
CA ALA A 531 4.16 -27.46 -25.00
C ALA A 531 3.80 -27.01 -23.57
N LYS A 532 4.37 -27.65 -22.55
CA LYS A 532 4.24 -27.19 -21.16
C LYS A 532 4.96 -25.86 -21.00
N GLY A 533 4.39 -24.95 -20.23
CA GLY A 533 5.00 -23.65 -19.95
C GLY A 533 4.00 -22.52 -19.79
N ARG A 534 4.53 -21.30 -19.79
CA ARG A 534 3.79 -20.05 -19.65
C ARG A 534 3.81 -19.31 -20.98
N PHE A 535 2.63 -18.95 -21.49
CA PHE A 535 2.44 -18.27 -22.76
C PHE A 535 1.70 -16.95 -22.55
N LYS A 536 2.10 -15.92 -23.29
CA LYS A 536 1.50 -14.58 -23.20
C LYS A 536 0.69 -14.30 -24.45
N ILE A 537 -0.56 -13.90 -24.28
CA ILE A 537 -1.44 -13.41 -25.34
C ILE A 537 -1.71 -11.94 -25.02
N SER A 538 -1.23 -11.04 -25.87
CA SER A 538 -1.28 -9.59 -25.60
C SER A 538 -2.34 -8.91 -26.46
N GLY A 539 -3.28 -8.23 -25.82
CA GLY A 539 -4.26 -7.38 -26.47
C GLY A 539 -3.65 -6.07 -26.96
N TYR A 540 -4.15 -5.56 -28.08
CA TYR A 540 -3.80 -4.25 -28.57
C TYR A 540 -4.98 -3.52 -29.20
N ALA A 541 -4.92 -2.19 -29.17
CA ALA A 541 -5.68 -1.31 -30.04
C ALA A 541 -4.70 -0.55 -30.94
N GLU A 542 -4.97 -0.49 -32.24
CA GLU A 542 -4.11 0.17 -33.21
C GLU A 542 -4.89 1.29 -33.92
N ARG A 543 -4.41 2.52 -33.76
CA ARG A 543 -4.87 3.67 -34.54
C ARG A 543 -3.99 3.79 -35.78
N LEU A 544 -4.61 3.82 -36.95
CA LEU A 544 -3.90 4.06 -38.21
C LEU A 544 -3.52 5.54 -38.33
N ALA A 545 -2.48 5.83 -39.12
CA ALA A 545 -2.10 7.21 -39.39
C ALA A 545 -3.22 7.94 -40.16
N ASP A 546 -3.55 9.15 -39.73
CA ASP A 546 -4.50 10.04 -40.40
C ASP A 546 -3.80 11.38 -40.66
N ARG A 547 -3.34 11.58 -41.90
CA ARG A 547 -2.62 12.80 -42.29
C ARG A 547 -3.50 14.05 -42.23
N ALA A 548 -4.82 13.92 -42.36
CA ALA A 548 -5.73 15.07 -42.29
C ALA A 548 -5.85 15.61 -40.86
N ARG A 549 -5.75 14.72 -39.86
CA ARG A 549 -5.76 15.06 -38.43
C ARG A 549 -4.37 15.22 -37.80
N GLY A 550 -3.31 14.89 -38.55
CA GLY A 550 -1.93 14.92 -38.05
C GLY A 550 -1.58 13.72 -37.16
N ASP A 551 -2.44 12.69 -37.12
CA ASP A 551 -2.26 11.52 -36.28
C ASP A 551 -1.20 10.58 -36.87
N LYS A 552 -0.28 10.14 -36.01
CA LYS A 552 0.65 9.06 -36.31
C LYS A 552 -0.01 7.71 -36.05
N ALA A 553 0.44 6.69 -36.78
CA ALA A 553 0.10 5.31 -36.46
C ALA A 553 0.63 4.99 -35.05
N GLU A 554 -0.24 4.47 -34.19
CA GLU A 554 0.10 4.21 -32.79
C GLU A 554 -0.58 2.92 -32.33
N LYS A 555 0.16 2.13 -31.55
CA LYS A 555 -0.31 0.86 -31.01
C LYS A 555 -0.31 0.92 -29.49
N PHE A 556 -1.49 0.74 -28.91
CA PHE A 556 -1.74 0.75 -27.48
C PHE A 556 -1.80 -0.69 -26.99
N THR A 557 -1.01 -1.02 -25.95
CA THR A 557 -0.88 -2.39 -25.41
C THR A 557 -1.00 -2.44 -23.89
N THR A 558 -1.34 -1.32 -23.27
CA THR A 558 -1.37 -1.15 -21.82
C THR A 558 -2.80 -0.97 -21.37
N SER A 559 -3.22 -1.82 -20.44
CA SER A 559 -4.48 -1.71 -19.71
C SER A 559 -4.38 -0.62 -18.68
N LEU A 560 -5.49 0.08 -18.44
CA LEU A 560 -5.59 1.13 -17.44
C LEU A 560 -6.94 1.02 -16.74
N GLU A 561 -6.96 0.29 -15.62
CA GLU A 561 -8.18 -0.13 -14.92
C GLU A 561 -8.28 0.46 -13.52
N PRO A 562 -9.47 0.82 -13.03
CA PRO A 562 -9.64 1.12 -11.61
C PRO A 562 -9.30 -0.11 -10.74
N LEU A 563 -8.71 0.09 -9.57
CA LEU A 563 -8.58 -0.98 -8.58
C LEU A 563 -9.95 -1.32 -7.98
N PRO A 564 -10.29 -2.61 -7.79
CA PRO A 564 -11.58 -3.03 -7.23
C PRO A 564 -11.95 -2.34 -5.90
N THR A 565 -11.03 -2.32 -4.94
CA THR A 565 -11.24 -1.74 -3.60
C THR A 565 -10.97 -0.22 -3.55
N LEU A 566 -10.32 0.33 -4.59
CA LEU A 566 -9.95 1.74 -4.68
C LEU A 566 -10.17 2.28 -6.11
N PRO A 567 -11.43 2.44 -6.55
CA PRO A 567 -11.75 2.73 -7.95
C PRO A 567 -11.40 4.17 -8.39
N THR A 568 -10.91 5.00 -7.48
CA THR A 568 -10.36 6.35 -7.76
C THR A 568 -8.90 6.31 -8.22
N GLN A 569 -8.23 5.17 -8.07
CA GLN A 569 -6.88 4.96 -8.57
C GLN A 569 -6.89 4.01 -9.77
N LEU A 570 -6.18 4.42 -10.82
CA LEU A 570 -6.00 3.62 -12.03
C LEU A 570 -4.70 2.82 -11.93
N TRP A 571 -4.79 1.54 -12.24
CA TRP A 571 -3.70 0.60 -12.33
C TRP A 571 -3.32 0.36 -13.79
N SER A 572 -2.04 0.53 -14.09
CA SER A 572 -1.49 0.33 -15.43
C SER A 572 -0.71 -0.97 -15.49
N GLU A 573 -1.06 -1.84 -16.44
CA GLU A 573 -0.36 -3.11 -16.68
C GLU A 573 -0.43 -3.51 -18.17
N PRO A 574 0.44 -4.40 -18.67
CA PRO A 574 0.28 -4.95 -20.01
C PRO A 574 -1.09 -5.59 -20.18
N ALA A 575 -1.82 -5.25 -21.25
CA ALA A 575 -3.10 -5.85 -21.59
C ALA A 575 -2.90 -7.30 -22.02
N GLN A 576 -2.95 -8.25 -21.09
CA GLN A 576 -2.43 -9.59 -21.33
C GLN A 576 -3.24 -10.69 -20.64
N CYS A 577 -3.53 -11.74 -21.41
CA CYS A 577 -3.98 -13.03 -20.92
C CYS A 577 -2.77 -13.95 -20.79
N VAL A 578 -2.51 -14.48 -19.60
CA VAL A 578 -1.45 -15.45 -19.34
C VAL A 578 -2.02 -16.86 -19.38
N LEU A 579 -1.52 -17.69 -20.29
CA LEU A 579 -1.88 -19.10 -20.36
C LEU A 579 -0.80 -19.96 -19.70
N HIS A 580 -1.20 -20.82 -18.76
CA HIS A 580 -0.33 -21.80 -18.11
C HIS A 580 -0.70 -23.21 -18.58
N ALA A 581 0.26 -23.90 -19.18
CA ALA A 581 0.08 -25.25 -19.70
C ALA A 581 0.92 -26.25 -18.89
N PHE A 582 0.27 -27.21 -18.24
CA PHE A 582 0.95 -28.23 -17.45
C PHE A 582 0.13 -29.51 -17.32
N ASP A 583 0.78 -30.59 -16.88
CA ASP A 583 0.08 -31.84 -16.58
C ASP A 583 -0.55 -31.77 -15.19
N VAL A 584 -1.86 -32.02 -15.14
CA VAL A 584 -2.62 -32.26 -13.93
C VAL A 584 -3.76 -33.23 -14.25
N LEU A 585 -3.92 -34.24 -13.40
CA LEU A 585 -5.03 -35.16 -13.42
C LEU A 585 -6.11 -34.65 -12.48
N VAL A 586 -7.27 -34.32 -13.06
CA VAL A 586 -8.47 -33.87 -12.35
C VAL A 586 -9.52 -34.96 -12.47
N PRO A 587 -9.93 -35.60 -11.36
CA PRO A 587 -11.01 -36.59 -11.36
C PRO A 587 -12.30 -36.01 -11.95
N ALA A 588 -13.06 -36.86 -12.63
CA ALA A 588 -14.31 -36.45 -13.25
C ALA A 588 -15.35 -36.12 -12.18
N ASN A 589 -16.16 -35.09 -12.43
CA ASN A 589 -17.30 -34.70 -11.58
C ASN A 589 -16.95 -34.24 -10.16
N LEU A 590 -15.72 -33.78 -9.91
CA LEU A 590 -15.39 -33.12 -8.64
C LEU A 590 -16.31 -31.91 -8.42
N ARG A 591 -17.13 -31.98 -7.37
CA ARG A 591 -17.96 -30.90 -6.85
C ARG A 591 -17.41 -30.46 -5.49
N VAL A 592 -17.03 -29.20 -5.40
CA VAL A 592 -16.38 -28.60 -4.23
C VAL A 592 -17.29 -27.54 -3.63
N GLY A 593 -17.61 -27.68 -2.35
CA GLY A 593 -18.19 -26.58 -1.57
C GLY A 593 -17.07 -25.67 -1.08
N TYR A 594 -17.22 -24.35 -1.17
CA TYR A 594 -16.18 -23.41 -0.73
C TYR A 594 -16.75 -22.37 0.24
N VAL A 595 -16.15 -22.28 1.42
CA VAL A 595 -16.44 -21.24 2.42
C VAL A 595 -15.32 -20.22 2.39
N THR A 596 -15.57 -19.05 1.80
CA THR A 596 -14.55 -18.00 1.72
C THR A 596 -14.66 -16.99 2.85
N ALA A 597 -13.56 -16.38 3.26
CA ALA A 597 -13.60 -15.24 4.17
C ALA A 597 -14.09 -13.98 3.45
N GLU A 598 -13.38 -13.59 2.38
CA GLU A 598 -13.69 -12.48 1.46
C GLU A 598 -13.23 -12.85 0.03
N SER A 599 -12.96 -11.90 -0.86
CA SER A 599 -12.62 -12.14 -2.29
C SER A 599 -11.32 -12.94 -2.51
N GLU A 600 -11.32 -14.25 -2.24
CA GLU A 600 -10.18 -15.16 -2.42
C GLU A 600 -10.05 -15.63 -3.89
N PRO A 601 -8.82 -15.75 -4.44
CA PRO A 601 -8.61 -16.17 -5.83
C PRO A 601 -8.74 -17.70 -6.05
N VAL A 602 -8.89 -18.48 -4.97
CA VAL A 602 -8.86 -19.95 -5.03
C VAL A 602 -10.06 -20.55 -5.78
N PRO A 603 -11.32 -20.15 -5.54
CA PRO A 603 -12.48 -20.71 -6.24
C PRO A 603 -12.35 -20.61 -7.77
N GLU A 604 -12.02 -19.43 -8.29
CA GLU A 604 -11.85 -19.20 -9.72
C GLU A 604 -10.73 -20.06 -10.31
N ALA A 605 -9.63 -20.27 -9.57
CA ALA A 605 -8.54 -21.13 -10.00
C ALA A 605 -8.96 -22.60 -10.16
N LEU A 606 -9.86 -23.09 -9.29
CA LEU A 606 -10.41 -24.45 -9.39
C LEU A 606 -11.37 -24.57 -10.59
N GLU A 607 -12.20 -23.56 -10.82
CA GLU A 607 -13.10 -23.52 -11.98
C GLU A 607 -12.34 -23.55 -13.31
N ARG A 608 -11.17 -22.89 -13.39
CA ARG A 608 -10.27 -22.96 -14.56
C ARG A 608 -9.75 -24.38 -14.85
N LEU A 609 -9.73 -25.28 -13.87
CA LEU A 609 -9.45 -26.71 -14.07
C LEU A 609 -10.67 -27.54 -14.50
N GLY A 610 -11.85 -26.94 -14.58
CA GLY A 610 -13.13 -27.60 -14.83
C GLY A 610 -13.73 -28.27 -13.59
N ILE A 611 -13.30 -27.89 -12.38
CA ILE A 611 -13.91 -28.34 -11.13
C ILE A 611 -15.18 -27.51 -10.89
N ARG A 612 -16.26 -28.16 -10.44
CA ARG A 612 -17.51 -27.45 -10.10
C ARG A 612 -17.38 -26.91 -8.69
N VAL A 613 -17.30 -25.59 -8.55
CA VAL A 613 -17.25 -24.93 -7.24
C VAL A 613 -18.60 -24.33 -6.90
N GLU A 614 -19.04 -24.51 -5.65
CA GLU A 614 -20.25 -23.88 -5.12
C GLU A 614 -19.90 -23.12 -3.84
N MET A 615 -20.19 -21.82 -3.84
CA MET A 615 -19.95 -20.98 -2.67
C MET A 615 -20.98 -21.28 -1.59
N LEU A 616 -20.51 -21.67 -0.40
CA LEU A 616 -21.34 -21.98 0.75
C LEU A 616 -21.50 -20.74 1.63
N ASN A 617 -22.64 -20.06 1.48
CA ASN A 617 -23.03 -18.94 2.32
C ASN A 617 -23.56 -19.41 3.70
N ALA A 618 -23.93 -18.47 4.56
CA ALA A 618 -24.45 -18.75 5.90
C ALA A 618 -25.66 -19.71 5.90
N ALA A 619 -26.62 -19.50 4.99
CA ALA A 619 -27.81 -20.34 4.89
C ALA A 619 -27.47 -21.75 4.40
N ALA A 620 -26.58 -21.88 3.42
CA ALA A 620 -26.10 -23.17 2.92
C ALA A 620 -25.42 -23.98 4.03
N LEU A 621 -24.51 -23.36 4.78
CA LEU A 621 -23.82 -24.02 5.90
C LEU A 621 -24.81 -24.50 6.99
N ALA A 622 -25.81 -23.68 7.29
CA ALA A 622 -26.79 -23.97 8.33
C ALA A 622 -27.83 -25.02 7.91
N PHE A 623 -28.24 -25.07 6.65
CA PHE A 623 -29.45 -25.82 6.25
C PHE A 623 -29.29 -26.74 5.04
N GLN A 624 -28.33 -26.51 4.15
CA GLN A 624 -28.18 -27.32 2.94
C GLN A 624 -27.65 -28.72 3.25
N ASP A 625 -28.02 -29.70 2.40
CA ASP A 625 -27.39 -31.00 2.39
C ASP A 625 -25.96 -30.92 1.82
N LEU A 626 -24.98 -31.25 2.66
CA LEU A 626 -23.56 -31.23 2.31
C LEU A 626 -23.09 -32.54 1.65
N SER A 627 -23.90 -33.60 1.68
CA SER A 627 -23.55 -34.92 1.13
C SER A 627 -23.17 -34.95 -0.35
N PRO A 628 -23.68 -34.05 -1.23
CA PRO A 628 -23.33 -34.06 -2.64
C PRO A 628 -21.93 -33.54 -2.98
N PHE A 629 -21.19 -32.95 -2.02
CA PHE A 629 -19.84 -32.44 -2.24
C PHE A 629 -18.79 -33.55 -2.07
N ASN A 630 -17.85 -33.64 -3.01
CA ASN A 630 -16.68 -34.53 -2.87
C ASN A 630 -15.71 -33.99 -1.81
N ALA A 631 -15.57 -32.65 -1.79
CA ALA A 631 -14.80 -31.92 -0.80
C ALA A 631 -15.46 -30.60 -0.44
N ILE A 632 -15.26 -30.17 0.80
CA ILE A 632 -15.55 -28.80 1.25
C ILE A 632 -14.23 -28.15 1.62
N VAL A 633 -14.00 -26.92 1.16
CA VAL A 633 -12.83 -26.11 1.50
C VAL A 633 -13.26 -24.99 2.44
N ILE A 634 -12.54 -24.88 3.56
CA ILE A 634 -12.59 -23.70 4.42
C ILE A 634 -11.45 -22.78 4.01
N GLY A 635 -11.84 -21.59 3.57
CA GLY A 635 -10.98 -20.51 3.08
C GLY A 635 -10.00 -20.02 4.13
N VAL A 636 -9.03 -19.25 3.64
CA VAL A 636 -8.05 -18.58 4.48
C VAL A 636 -8.77 -17.71 5.53
N ARG A 637 -8.45 -17.89 6.82
CA ARG A 637 -9.02 -17.11 7.94
C ARG A 637 -10.55 -17.15 8.06
N ALA A 638 -11.24 -18.04 7.36
CA ALA A 638 -12.71 -18.08 7.38
C ALA A 638 -13.28 -18.27 8.80
N TYR A 639 -12.60 -18.99 9.70
CA TYR A 639 -13.08 -19.13 11.09
C TYR A 639 -12.96 -17.85 11.93
N GLU A 640 -12.12 -16.90 11.51
CA GLU A 640 -12.02 -15.58 12.11
C GLU A 640 -13.08 -14.64 11.52
N LEU A 641 -13.20 -14.63 10.19
CA LEU A 641 -13.94 -13.59 9.46
C LEU A 641 -15.42 -13.94 9.22
N ARG A 642 -15.82 -15.21 9.41
CA ARG A 642 -17.21 -15.67 9.24
C ARG A 642 -17.79 -16.10 10.58
N PRO A 643 -18.48 -15.21 11.33
CA PRO A 643 -18.95 -15.49 12.68
C PRO A 643 -19.92 -16.69 12.76
N GLU A 644 -20.67 -16.95 11.69
CA GLU A 644 -21.59 -18.09 11.59
C GLU A 644 -20.88 -19.44 11.45
N LEU A 645 -19.65 -19.46 10.95
CA LEU A 645 -18.93 -20.70 10.63
C LEU A 645 -18.62 -21.50 11.90
N SER A 646 -18.29 -20.83 13.00
CA SER A 646 -18.06 -21.48 14.29
C SER A 646 -19.27 -22.30 14.75
N GLY A 647 -20.49 -21.80 14.53
CA GLY A 647 -21.72 -22.52 14.88
C GLY A 647 -22.02 -23.70 13.95
N ALA A 648 -21.50 -23.68 12.73
CA ALA A 648 -21.68 -24.74 11.74
C ALA A 648 -20.59 -25.83 11.78
N ASN A 649 -19.52 -25.67 12.58
CA ASN A 649 -18.36 -26.57 12.56
C ASN A 649 -18.74 -28.05 12.80
N GLN A 650 -19.65 -28.32 13.73
CA GLN A 650 -20.07 -29.70 13.98
C GLN A 650 -20.72 -30.35 12.74
N ARG A 651 -21.49 -29.60 11.94
CA ARG A 651 -22.07 -30.11 10.68
C ARG A 651 -20.98 -30.45 9.67
N LEU A 652 -19.90 -29.69 9.63
CA LEU A 652 -18.74 -29.98 8.77
C LEU A 652 -18.02 -31.26 9.23
N LEU A 653 -17.81 -31.44 10.54
CA LEU A 653 -17.26 -32.68 11.09
C LEU A 653 -18.18 -33.88 10.85
N ASP A 654 -19.50 -33.71 10.95
CA ASP A 654 -20.49 -34.75 10.63
C ASP A 654 -20.46 -35.12 9.14
N TYR A 655 -20.25 -34.15 8.26
CA TYR A 655 -20.04 -34.39 6.83
C TYR A 655 -18.77 -35.22 6.59
N VAL A 656 -17.66 -34.90 7.26
CA VAL A 656 -16.42 -35.70 7.18
C VAL A 656 -16.66 -37.11 7.70
N SER A 657 -17.29 -37.25 8.86
CA SER A 657 -17.52 -38.58 9.47
C SER A 657 -18.36 -39.51 8.58
N LYS A 658 -19.24 -38.94 7.75
CA LYS A 658 -20.08 -39.66 6.76
C LYS A 658 -19.36 -40.01 5.45
N GLY A 659 -18.15 -39.51 5.20
CA GLY A 659 -17.36 -39.85 4.01
C GLY A 659 -16.83 -38.65 3.22
N GLY A 660 -17.17 -37.43 3.64
CA GLY A 660 -16.72 -36.20 3.01
C GLY A 660 -15.24 -35.91 3.21
N THR A 661 -14.67 -35.10 2.32
CA THR A 661 -13.34 -34.50 2.52
C THR A 661 -13.49 -33.06 2.98
N LEU A 662 -12.84 -32.66 4.08
CA LEU A 662 -12.77 -31.27 4.52
C LEU A 662 -11.32 -30.79 4.46
N VAL A 663 -11.07 -29.75 3.66
CA VAL A 663 -9.76 -29.09 3.54
C VAL A 663 -9.84 -27.75 4.24
N VAL A 664 -9.11 -27.58 5.32
CA VAL A 664 -9.04 -26.34 6.08
C VAL A 664 -7.71 -25.66 5.76
N GLN A 665 -7.77 -24.53 5.03
CA GLN A 665 -6.61 -23.68 4.83
C GLN A 665 -6.25 -22.94 6.13
N TYR A 666 -5.12 -22.25 6.15
CA TYR A 666 -4.60 -21.63 7.36
C TYR A 666 -5.62 -20.72 8.06
N GLN A 667 -5.54 -20.69 9.39
CA GLN A 667 -6.35 -19.85 10.25
C GLN A 667 -5.43 -19.05 11.19
N ARG A 668 -5.99 -18.05 11.88
CA ARG A 668 -5.26 -17.32 12.92
C ARG A 668 -5.36 -18.02 14.27
N GLU A 669 -4.25 -17.99 15.00
CA GLU A 669 -4.04 -18.61 16.29
C GLU A 669 -5.11 -18.21 17.32
N PHE A 670 -5.49 -16.92 17.36
CA PHE A 670 -6.42 -16.42 18.38
C PHE A 670 -7.86 -16.96 18.21
N ALA A 671 -8.24 -17.37 17.00
CA ALA A 671 -9.50 -18.06 16.75
C ALA A 671 -9.30 -19.57 16.86
N TRP A 672 -8.24 -20.10 16.25
CA TRP A 672 -7.97 -21.53 16.18
C TRP A 672 -7.73 -22.19 17.54
N ASP A 673 -6.79 -21.64 18.31
CA ASP A 673 -6.35 -22.21 19.58
C ASP A 673 -7.41 -22.05 20.67
N LYS A 674 -8.34 -21.09 20.50
CA LYS A 674 -9.42 -20.83 21.44
C LYS A 674 -10.62 -21.78 21.26
N PHE A 675 -10.99 -22.07 20.01
CA PHE A 675 -12.25 -22.76 19.70
C PHE A 675 -12.07 -24.22 19.26
N HIS A 676 -10.84 -24.67 19.00
CA HIS A 676 -10.49 -26.06 18.71
C HIS A 676 -11.36 -26.71 17.62
N TYR A 677 -11.42 -26.09 16.44
CA TYR A 677 -12.30 -26.52 15.35
C TYR A 677 -12.00 -27.90 14.76
N ALA A 678 -10.79 -28.41 14.96
CA ALA A 678 -10.35 -29.69 14.42
C ALA A 678 -10.92 -30.89 15.21
N PRO A 679 -11.05 -32.09 14.61
CA PRO A 679 -11.65 -33.26 15.27
C PRO A 679 -10.86 -33.77 16.49
N TYR A 680 -9.55 -33.54 16.51
CA TYR A 680 -8.66 -33.82 17.64
C TYR A 680 -7.79 -32.58 17.94
N PRO A 681 -7.24 -32.44 19.17
CA PRO A 681 -6.46 -31.27 19.56
C PRO A 681 -5.32 -30.94 18.59
N ALA A 682 -5.23 -29.66 18.21
CA ALA A 682 -4.17 -29.10 17.39
C ALA A 682 -4.03 -27.59 17.66
N LEU A 683 -2.79 -27.10 17.77
CA LEU A 683 -2.47 -25.71 18.09
C LEU A 683 -1.56 -25.12 17.01
N ILE A 684 -1.76 -23.83 16.73
CA ILE A 684 -0.87 -23.01 15.90
C ILE A 684 0.21 -22.38 16.78
N SER A 685 -0.16 -21.91 17.98
CA SER A 685 0.80 -21.27 18.87
C SER A 685 1.85 -22.26 19.38
N PRO A 686 3.14 -21.88 19.40
CA PRO A 686 4.17 -22.73 19.98
C PRO A 686 3.89 -22.97 21.48
N PRO A 687 4.24 -24.16 22.03
CA PRO A 687 4.01 -24.47 23.44
C PRO A 687 4.58 -23.41 24.35
N LEU A 688 3.77 -22.93 25.29
CA LEU A 688 4.23 -22.06 26.36
C LEU A 688 5.16 -22.86 27.28
N PRO A 689 6.41 -22.42 27.55
CA PRO A 689 7.17 -22.99 28.64
C PRO A 689 6.42 -22.75 29.97
N PRO A 690 6.60 -23.60 31.00
CA PRO A 690 6.09 -23.31 32.32
C PRO A 690 6.55 -21.90 32.73
N ALA A 691 5.63 -21.06 33.20
CA ALA A 691 5.96 -19.71 33.62
C ALA A 691 7.06 -19.78 34.68
N LYS A 692 8.28 -19.33 34.34
CA LYS A 692 9.29 -19.03 35.35
C LYS A 692 9.02 -17.61 35.82
N GLU A 693 8.74 -17.45 37.11
CA GLU A 693 8.59 -16.12 37.73
C GLU A 693 9.81 -15.25 37.35
N GLY A 694 9.55 -14.03 36.87
CA GLY A 694 10.58 -13.05 36.53
C GLY A 694 11.15 -13.10 35.10
N VAL A 695 10.73 -14.04 34.24
CA VAL A 695 11.09 -14.01 32.81
C VAL A 695 9.94 -13.40 32.02
N GLY A 696 10.19 -12.27 31.34
CA GLY A 696 9.20 -11.64 30.47
C GLY A 696 8.71 -12.58 29.36
N GLN A 697 7.54 -12.30 28.77
CA GLN A 697 7.02 -13.07 27.63
C GLN A 697 8.09 -13.17 26.53
N VAL A 698 8.56 -14.38 26.26
CA VAL A 698 9.40 -14.64 25.09
C VAL A 698 8.49 -14.56 23.87
N ASN A 699 8.59 -13.49 23.08
CA ASN A 699 7.93 -13.42 21.78
C ASN A 699 8.45 -14.57 20.92
N ARG A 700 7.58 -15.55 20.66
CA ARG A 700 7.85 -16.63 19.71
C ARG A 700 7.08 -16.33 18.43
N PRO A 701 7.76 -16.12 17.29
CA PRO A 701 7.09 -15.88 16.04
C PRO A 701 6.20 -17.08 15.69
N LEU A 702 5.03 -16.80 15.12
CA LEU A 702 4.13 -17.85 14.68
C LEU A 702 4.79 -18.67 13.56
N PRO A 703 4.64 -20.00 13.59
CA PRO A 703 5.36 -20.92 12.70
C PRO A 703 5.02 -20.66 11.23
N ARG A 704 6.04 -20.34 10.44
CA ARG A 704 5.94 -20.02 9.00
C ARG A 704 7.25 -20.32 8.27
N ILE A 705 7.15 -20.53 6.96
CA ILE A 705 8.26 -20.78 6.04
C ILE A 705 8.23 -19.67 5.00
N THR A 706 9.08 -18.66 5.18
CA THR A 706 9.06 -17.39 4.46
C THR A 706 9.96 -17.38 3.25
N ASP A 707 11.01 -18.20 3.20
CA ASP A 707 11.82 -18.33 1.98
C ASP A 707 11.07 -19.23 0.99
N GLU A 708 10.67 -18.65 -0.14
CA GLU A 708 9.99 -19.37 -1.22
C GLU A 708 10.85 -20.48 -1.87
N ASN A 709 12.15 -20.52 -1.59
CA ASN A 709 13.10 -21.52 -2.05
C ASN A 709 13.39 -22.61 -1.00
N SER A 710 12.82 -22.50 0.21
CA SER A 710 12.97 -23.49 1.26
C SER A 710 12.64 -24.90 0.76
N SER A 711 13.54 -25.84 1.07
CA SER A 711 13.45 -27.22 0.60
C SER A 711 12.28 -27.96 1.25
N VAL A 712 11.67 -28.89 0.51
CA VAL A 712 10.48 -29.61 0.97
C VAL A 712 10.77 -31.10 1.04
N LYS A 713 10.73 -31.64 2.25
CA LYS A 713 10.90 -33.07 2.52
C LYS A 713 9.53 -33.74 2.53
N LEU A 714 9.37 -34.78 1.72
CA LEU A 714 8.16 -35.61 1.73
C LEU A 714 8.31 -36.67 2.83
N LEU A 715 7.57 -36.53 3.92
CA LEU A 715 7.64 -37.45 5.08
C LEU A 715 7.02 -38.82 4.78
N LYS A 716 6.00 -38.83 3.93
CA LYS A 716 5.27 -40.04 3.51
C LYS A 716 5.12 -40.06 1.98
N PRO A 717 6.21 -40.23 1.21
CA PRO A 717 6.19 -40.06 -0.25
C PRO A 717 5.26 -41.04 -1.01
N ASN A 718 4.86 -42.14 -0.36
CA ASN A 718 3.92 -43.12 -0.91
C ASN A 718 2.48 -42.94 -0.40
N ASP A 719 2.21 -41.88 0.36
CA ASP A 719 0.86 -41.58 0.86
C ASP A 719 -0.08 -41.24 -0.31
N PRO A 720 -1.35 -41.69 -0.29
CA PRO A 720 -2.32 -41.34 -1.33
C PRO A 720 -2.45 -39.84 -1.59
N LEU A 721 -2.36 -38.98 -0.56
CA LEU A 721 -2.44 -37.53 -0.75
C LEU A 721 -1.24 -36.94 -1.52
N LEU A 722 -0.12 -37.65 -1.58
CA LEU A 722 1.05 -37.27 -2.36
C LEU A 722 1.21 -38.06 -3.66
N THR A 723 0.35 -39.05 -3.92
CA THR A 723 0.49 -39.95 -5.08
C THR A 723 -0.75 -40.07 -5.95
N HIS A 724 -1.92 -39.63 -5.49
CA HIS A 724 -3.18 -39.75 -6.21
C HIS A 724 -4.06 -38.49 -6.11
N PRO A 725 -4.65 -38.04 -7.23
CA PRO A 725 -4.46 -38.54 -8.59
C PRO A 725 -3.10 -38.14 -9.19
N ASN A 726 -2.43 -37.14 -8.62
CA ASN A 726 -1.14 -36.64 -9.11
C ASN A 726 0.00 -37.13 -8.21
N LYS A 727 1.11 -37.54 -8.82
CA LYS A 727 2.36 -37.82 -8.09
C LYS A 727 3.06 -36.50 -7.76
N ILE A 728 3.24 -36.25 -6.46
CA ILE A 728 3.93 -35.07 -5.92
C ILE A 728 5.38 -35.42 -5.63
N THR A 729 6.25 -34.49 -5.98
CA THR A 729 7.71 -34.57 -5.83
C THR A 729 8.23 -33.24 -5.30
N PRO A 730 9.49 -33.16 -4.81
CA PRO A 730 10.09 -31.88 -4.45
C PRO A 730 10.04 -30.83 -5.58
N ASP A 731 10.03 -31.27 -6.84
CA ASP A 731 9.93 -30.39 -8.01
C ASP A 731 8.61 -29.61 -8.09
N ASP A 732 7.53 -30.11 -7.48
CA ASP A 732 6.22 -29.44 -7.40
C ASP A 732 6.26 -28.18 -6.51
N PHE A 733 7.34 -28.00 -5.77
CA PHE A 733 7.60 -26.82 -4.97
C PHE A 733 8.53 -25.82 -5.69
N ARG A 734 8.97 -26.06 -6.93
CA ARG A 734 9.73 -25.03 -7.67
C ARG A 734 8.81 -23.90 -8.17
N GLY A 735 9.34 -22.68 -8.15
CA GLY A 735 8.67 -21.50 -8.70
C GLY A 735 7.49 -20.99 -7.86
N TRP A 736 7.40 -21.40 -6.59
CA TRP A 736 6.50 -20.73 -5.65
C TRP A 736 6.98 -19.30 -5.42
N VAL A 737 6.04 -18.41 -5.10
CA VAL A 737 6.31 -17.00 -4.89
C VAL A 737 6.09 -16.61 -3.44
N GLN A 738 6.92 -15.68 -2.98
CA GLN A 738 6.88 -14.98 -1.70
C GLN A 738 7.09 -15.82 -0.44
N GLU A 739 6.35 -16.92 -0.25
CA GLU A 739 6.48 -17.79 0.92
C GLU A 739 5.91 -19.18 0.64
N ARG A 740 6.34 -20.20 1.41
CA ARG A 740 5.78 -21.56 1.33
C ARG A 740 4.49 -21.70 2.11
N GLY A 741 4.39 -21.04 3.24
CA GLY A 741 3.22 -21.17 4.09
C GLY A 741 3.40 -20.57 5.46
N LEU A 742 2.27 -20.45 6.14
CA LEU A 742 2.09 -19.68 7.35
C LEU A 742 1.14 -20.39 8.31
N TYR A 743 1.32 -20.12 9.60
CA TYR A 743 0.51 -20.64 10.69
C TYR A 743 0.46 -22.17 10.71
N PHE A 744 1.62 -22.81 10.61
CA PHE A 744 1.71 -24.27 10.69
C PHE A 744 1.31 -24.74 12.09
N TRP A 745 0.76 -25.94 12.23
CA TRP A 745 0.55 -26.47 13.58
C TRP A 745 1.89 -26.79 14.26
N THR A 746 2.03 -26.35 15.49
CA THR A 746 3.19 -26.62 16.37
C THR A 746 2.97 -27.88 17.18
N GLU A 747 1.72 -28.14 17.58
CA GLU A 747 1.31 -29.33 18.34
C GLU A 747 0.03 -29.90 17.76
N PHE A 748 -0.06 -31.21 17.68
CA PHE A 748 -1.25 -31.91 17.22
C PHE A 748 -1.28 -33.35 17.71
N ASP A 749 -2.48 -33.89 17.91
CA ASP A 749 -2.73 -35.25 18.37
C ASP A 749 -2.04 -36.31 17.48
N PRO A 750 -1.52 -37.42 18.04
CA PRO A 750 -0.87 -38.49 17.27
C PRO A 750 -1.74 -39.15 16.18
N GLN A 751 -3.07 -38.95 16.21
CA GLN A 751 -3.97 -39.41 15.15
C GLN A 751 -3.80 -38.63 13.84
N TYR A 752 -3.14 -37.49 13.88
CA TYR A 752 -2.78 -36.73 12.70
C TYR A 752 -1.50 -37.26 12.05
N THR A 753 -1.51 -37.29 10.72
CA THR A 753 -0.36 -37.68 9.90
C THR A 753 0.19 -36.44 9.18
N PRO A 754 1.39 -35.96 9.53
CA PRO A 754 2.08 -34.92 8.77
C PRO A 754 2.69 -35.49 7.49
N LEU A 755 2.58 -34.75 6.39
CA LEU A 755 3.04 -35.19 5.06
C LEU A 755 4.31 -34.53 4.58
N LEU A 756 4.57 -33.31 5.04
CA LEU A 756 5.69 -32.47 4.60
C LEU A 756 6.49 -32.01 5.81
N ALA A 757 7.80 -31.86 5.63
CA ALA A 757 8.67 -31.10 6.51
C ALA A 757 9.40 -30.03 5.71
N MET A 758 9.45 -28.82 6.26
CA MET A 758 10.09 -27.65 5.66
C MET A 758 10.79 -26.85 6.75
N ASN A 759 11.88 -26.18 6.41
CA ASN A 759 12.55 -25.23 7.30
C ASN A 759 13.10 -24.09 6.46
N ASP A 760 13.09 -22.89 7.02
CA ASP A 760 13.92 -21.80 6.48
C ASP A 760 15.39 -22.02 6.87
N PRO A 761 16.35 -21.40 6.16
CA PRO A 761 17.77 -21.55 6.47
C PRO A 761 18.08 -21.28 7.95
N GLY A 762 18.69 -22.26 8.62
CA GLY A 762 19.08 -22.16 10.03
C GLY A 762 17.99 -22.53 11.06
N GLU A 763 16.78 -22.89 10.62
CA GLU A 763 15.67 -23.25 11.50
C GLU A 763 15.39 -24.76 11.57
N PRO A 764 14.70 -25.24 12.63
CA PRO A 764 14.22 -26.61 12.70
C PRO A 764 13.12 -26.92 11.68
N ASP A 765 12.97 -28.20 11.35
CA ASP A 765 11.88 -28.69 10.50
C ASP A 765 10.52 -28.43 11.14
N LEU A 766 9.62 -27.77 10.41
CA LEU A 766 8.21 -27.66 10.73
C LEU A 766 7.42 -28.71 9.93
N THR A 767 6.57 -29.46 10.62
CA THR A 767 5.79 -30.57 10.03
C THR A 767 4.28 -30.31 9.97
N GLY A 768 3.81 -29.24 10.63
CA GLY A 768 2.40 -28.88 10.71
C GLY A 768 1.82 -28.14 9.50
N GLY A 769 2.54 -28.06 8.38
CA GLY A 769 2.12 -27.31 7.19
C GLY A 769 1.16 -28.07 6.27
N LEU A 770 1.18 -29.40 6.31
CA LEU A 770 0.20 -30.26 5.64
C LEU A 770 -0.01 -31.51 6.47
N VAL A 771 -1.17 -31.57 7.12
CA VAL A 771 -1.50 -32.58 8.12
C VAL A 771 -2.90 -33.10 7.85
N TYR A 772 -3.12 -34.40 7.99
CA TYR A 772 -4.46 -34.97 7.82
C TYR A 772 -4.76 -36.07 8.83
N THR A 773 -6.05 -36.34 9.04
CA THR A 773 -6.49 -37.52 9.80
C THR A 773 -7.73 -38.15 9.15
N PRO A 774 -7.81 -39.49 9.11
CA PRO A 774 -9.08 -40.19 8.92
C PRO A 774 -10.06 -39.82 10.04
N TYR A 775 -11.26 -39.35 9.69
CA TYR A 775 -12.32 -39.10 10.66
C TYR A 775 -13.63 -39.73 10.17
N GLY A 776 -14.11 -40.73 10.90
CA GLY A 776 -15.15 -41.64 10.41
C GLY A 776 -14.78 -42.26 9.06
N LYS A 777 -15.67 -42.10 8.07
CA LYS A 777 -15.48 -42.61 6.70
C LYS A 777 -14.70 -41.65 5.79
N GLY A 778 -14.57 -40.38 6.18
CA GLY A 778 -13.95 -39.33 5.36
C GLY A 778 -12.55 -38.95 5.81
N THR A 779 -12.11 -37.77 5.38
CA THR A 779 -10.78 -37.23 5.64
C THR A 779 -10.87 -35.76 6.04
N TYR A 780 -10.23 -35.43 7.17
CA TYR A 780 -9.99 -34.05 7.59
C TYR A 780 -8.56 -33.66 7.25
N ILE A 781 -8.35 -32.52 6.60
CA ILE A 781 -7.04 -32.02 6.15
C ILE A 781 -6.88 -30.59 6.65
N TYR A 782 -5.74 -30.30 7.26
CA TYR A 782 -5.26 -28.94 7.49
C TYR A 782 -4.07 -28.64 6.59
N THR A 783 -4.03 -27.42 6.04
CA THR A 783 -2.86 -26.95 5.31
C THR A 783 -2.56 -25.47 5.59
N GLY A 784 -1.32 -25.22 6.02
CA GLY A 784 -0.75 -23.88 6.16
C GLY A 784 -0.08 -23.38 4.88
N LEU A 785 -0.11 -24.15 3.78
CA LEU A 785 0.55 -23.78 2.53
C LEU A 785 -0.13 -22.59 1.85
N ALA A 786 0.67 -21.69 1.27
CA ALA A 786 0.21 -20.41 0.74
C ALA A 786 -0.46 -20.50 -0.66
N PHE A 787 -1.40 -21.42 -0.88
CA PHE A 787 -2.06 -21.66 -2.17
C PHE A 787 -2.67 -20.39 -2.80
N PHE A 788 -3.22 -19.49 -1.97
CA PHE A 788 -3.79 -18.21 -2.40
C PHE A 788 -2.79 -17.28 -3.12
N ARG A 789 -1.48 -17.43 -2.88
CA ARG A 789 -0.42 -16.73 -3.63
C ARG A 789 0.02 -17.50 -4.88
N GLN A 790 -0.03 -18.83 -4.84
CA GLN A 790 0.50 -19.68 -5.90
C GLN A 790 -0.45 -19.84 -7.09
N PHE A 791 -1.77 -19.80 -6.88
CA PHE A 791 -2.74 -19.92 -7.97
C PHE A 791 -2.79 -18.73 -8.92
N PRO A 792 -2.77 -17.47 -8.45
CA PRO A 792 -2.65 -16.30 -9.33
C PRO A 792 -1.41 -16.37 -10.24
N GLU A 793 -0.28 -16.87 -9.72
CA GLU A 793 0.96 -17.06 -10.49
C GLU A 793 0.98 -18.34 -11.36
N GLY A 794 -0.06 -19.18 -11.28
CA GLY A 794 -0.20 -20.35 -12.13
C GLY A 794 0.83 -21.46 -11.84
N VAL A 795 1.23 -21.62 -10.57
CA VAL A 795 2.28 -22.58 -10.15
C VAL A 795 1.79 -24.03 -10.28
N PRO A 796 2.33 -24.85 -11.20
CA PRO A 796 1.74 -26.16 -11.54
C PRO A 796 1.65 -27.14 -10.37
N GLY A 797 2.68 -27.21 -9.53
CA GLY A 797 2.71 -28.15 -8.41
C GLY A 797 1.71 -27.83 -7.31
N ALA A 798 1.38 -26.54 -7.12
CA ALA A 798 0.31 -26.12 -6.22
C ALA A 798 -1.06 -26.67 -6.69
N TYR A 799 -1.37 -26.58 -7.99
CA TYR A 799 -2.60 -27.15 -8.55
C TYR A 799 -2.65 -28.67 -8.40
N ARG A 800 -1.56 -29.38 -8.71
CA ARG A 800 -1.49 -30.85 -8.56
C ARG A 800 -1.74 -31.29 -7.12
N LEU A 801 -1.06 -30.65 -6.16
CA LEU A 801 -1.22 -30.98 -4.75
C LEU A 801 -2.64 -30.69 -4.27
N PHE A 802 -3.19 -29.52 -4.59
CA PHE A 802 -4.53 -29.16 -4.13
C PHE A 802 -5.62 -30.09 -4.69
N VAL A 803 -5.51 -30.51 -5.95
CA VAL A 803 -6.41 -31.53 -6.52
C VAL A 803 -6.32 -32.87 -5.77
N ASN A 804 -5.13 -33.29 -5.32
CA ASN A 804 -5.01 -34.46 -4.46
C ASN A 804 -5.75 -34.28 -3.13
N LEU A 805 -5.63 -33.11 -2.50
CA LEU A 805 -6.33 -32.81 -1.24
C LEU A 805 -7.85 -32.88 -1.43
N LEU A 806 -8.37 -32.32 -2.52
CA LEU A 806 -9.80 -32.38 -2.85
C LEU A 806 -10.30 -33.80 -3.15
N SER A 807 -9.41 -34.72 -3.53
CA SER A 807 -9.76 -36.08 -3.98
C SER A 807 -9.52 -37.15 -2.90
N ALA A 808 -9.27 -36.75 -1.65
CA ALA A 808 -8.80 -37.63 -0.58
C ALA A 808 -9.69 -38.87 -0.37
N SER A 809 -11.01 -38.67 -0.26
CA SER A 809 -11.96 -39.73 0.09
C SER A 809 -12.27 -40.70 -1.07
N GLU A 810 -12.10 -40.27 -2.33
CA GLU A 810 -12.22 -41.14 -3.51
C GLU A 810 -11.09 -42.18 -3.56
N SER A 811 -9.87 -41.76 -3.25
CA SER A 811 -8.69 -42.65 -3.19
C SER A 811 -8.85 -43.77 -2.15
N ARG A 812 -9.54 -43.48 -1.05
CA ARG A 812 -9.76 -44.43 0.05
C ARG A 812 -10.87 -45.44 -0.27
N SER A 813 -11.92 -45.00 -0.96
CA SER A 813 -13.00 -45.87 -1.44
C SER A 813 -12.49 -46.91 -2.46
N ALA A 814 -11.58 -46.51 -3.36
CA ALA A 814 -10.90 -47.42 -4.28
C ALA A 814 -10.01 -48.47 -3.58
N ARG A 815 -9.44 -48.13 -2.42
CA ARG A 815 -8.64 -49.06 -1.60
C ARG A 815 -9.51 -50.09 -0.85
N SER A 816 -10.71 -49.69 -0.44
CA SER A 816 -11.69 -50.56 0.22
C SER A 816 -12.22 -51.66 -0.72
N THR A 817 -12.36 -51.37 -2.01
CA THR A 817 -12.86 -52.32 -3.01
C THR A 817 -11.78 -53.28 -3.50
N ALA A 818 -10.52 -52.83 -3.61
CA ALA A 818 -9.38 -53.67 -4.01
C ALA A 818 -8.96 -54.73 -2.96
N LYS A 819 -9.34 -54.56 -1.68
CA LYS A 819 -9.01 -55.48 -0.58
C LYS A 819 -10.04 -56.60 -0.32
N ARG A 820 -11.13 -56.71 -1.08
CA ARG A 820 -12.04 -57.87 -0.98
C ARG A 820 -11.55 -58.98 -1.91
N PRO A 821 -11.08 -60.14 -1.40
CA PRO A 821 -10.88 -61.30 -2.25
C PRO A 821 -12.25 -61.73 -2.78
N ARG A 822 -12.34 -62.00 -4.09
CA ARG A 822 -13.50 -62.70 -4.64
C ARG A 822 -13.60 -64.04 -3.91
N ARG A 823 -14.66 -64.23 -3.12
CA ARG A 823 -15.06 -65.56 -2.65
C ARG A 823 -15.72 -66.32 -3.78
#